data_AF-A0A9P5NWU5-F1
#
_entry.id   AF-A0A9P5NWU5-F1
#
_cell.length_a   1.000
_cell.length_b   1.000
_cell.length_c   1.000
_cell.angle_alpha   90.00
_cell.angle_beta   90.00
_cell.angle_gamma   90.00
#
_symmetry.space_group_name_H-M   'P 1'
#
loop_
_entity.id
_entity.type
_entity.pdbx_description
1 polymer ?
#
loop_
_entity_poly.entity_id
_entity_poly.type
_entity_poly.pdbx_seq_one_letter_code
_entity_poly.pdbx_strand_id
1 'polypeptide(L)'
;MSSFNNPRSSVFWSNAPMVSAYFPNQEDDDEQQEQLLGESEHDGRTPLDKTIDRIGMGSYQWTLLALCGFGWMADNMWLQAIAIILPRIQQHYSVPDSYIGSVSSSMFAGMMLGAVGWGTCSDVIGRSMAFNGTLFFTAVFGILASLSNSFLSLCIALFFLGSSVGGSMPTDGTLLLEQLPKEKQYLVTALSIFFSLGAVVSAAVALLVLPKNSCPAGTTIPCDIEVQNQGWKYLLIILGLITLSMFIARMVFFRLHESPRYLVHAGRPHDAIKSLQLISQFNGSDLSIELEDVRDHLSPMETDTEAQKAAPRMRATSRTVLIEDRQPSPPTTSNAEESSRTSPSYDSTGETQMQGSHSFITPAEGSFPREPAAASAVKEPLVAPTPTEDVHVDQGPARRRLSTASRRSSIYEEKVCRVFPRWVRRPLRAWWDRVLMVLAPEWLRTTVLVWSAWFSMSLAYTMFNVYLPKLLETRSDAGVPQTLEESLWDVMIFTIGGCPGALLGAYLIESSLGRRWSLAGSTFLTGFFCIMFVVVKETWLVRTSTVGISLSATAMWAVLYGWTPEIFATKIRGTACGIASALSRIGGMIAPMLGGMLLMMNRSIPVYTSVVIFAIAGFCVLLLKEGEGASGSRVRGKSGRTLVH
;
A
#
# COMPACT_ATOMS: atom_id res chain seq x y z
N MET A 1 59.99 -14.57 32.91
CA MET A 1 59.41 -14.06 34.17
C MET A 1 58.10 -13.37 33.81
N SER A 2 56.95 -13.57 34.43
CA SER A 2 56.46 -14.57 35.43
C SER A 2 54.93 -14.62 35.23
N SER A 3 54.27 -15.78 35.13
CA SER A 3 54.03 -16.80 36.17
C SER A 3 53.16 -16.30 37.34
N PHE A 4 52.34 -17.22 37.90
CA PHE A 4 51.37 -17.09 39.00
C PHE A 4 50.00 -16.43 38.69
N ASN A 5 48.86 -16.91 39.21
CA ASN A 5 48.49 -18.32 39.49
C ASN A 5 46.96 -18.49 39.73
N ASN A 6 46.45 -19.70 39.45
CA ASN A 6 45.22 -20.26 40.07
C ASN A 6 45.56 -20.75 41.51
N PRO A 7 44.65 -21.22 42.42
CA PRO A 7 43.50 -22.11 42.16
C PRO A 7 42.30 -22.05 43.18
N ARG A 8 41.54 -23.17 43.30
CA ARG A 8 40.50 -23.56 44.31
C ARG A 8 39.09 -23.05 44.03
N SER A 9 38.05 -23.87 43.84
CA SER A 9 37.81 -25.33 43.90
C SER A 9 37.67 -26.05 45.27
N SER A 10 36.45 -26.52 45.54
CA SER A 10 36.02 -27.62 46.42
C SER A 10 34.56 -27.97 46.03
N VAL A 11 34.15 -29.09 45.43
CA VAL A 11 34.47 -30.54 45.53
C VAL A 11 33.69 -31.25 46.65
N PHE A 12 33.27 -32.50 46.34
CA PHE A 12 32.58 -33.53 47.15
C PHE A 12 31.03 -33.47 47.24
N TRP A 13 30.29 -34.59 47.18
CA TRP A 13 30.68 -36.02 46.98
C TRP A 13 29.97 -36.67 45.78
N SER A 14 30.59 -37.74 45.27
CA SER A 14 30.06 -38.62 44.22
C SER A 14 29.16 -39.73 44.77
N ASN A 15 28.31 -40.31 43.90
CA ASN A 15 27.94 -41.72 43.98
C ASN A 15 27.46 -42.22 42.61
N ALA A 16 27.92 -43.40 42.21
CA ALA A 16 27.50 -44.09 40.98
C ALA A 16 27.60 -45.61 41.19
N PRO A 17 26.60 -46.41 40.75
CA PRO A 17 26.75 -47.84 40.53
C PRO A 17 27.07 -48.17 39.07
N MET A 18 27.62 -49.36 38.83
CA MET A 18 28.08 -49.81 37.51
C MET A 18 26.97 -50.37 36.60
N VAL A 19 27.18 -50.17 35.29
CA VAL A 19 27.00 -51.13 34.18
C VAL A 19 25.85 -52.15 34.28
N SER A 20 24.94 -52.08 33.31
CA SER A 20 24.44 -53.28 32.63
C SER A 20 24.67 -53.12 31.13
N ALA A 21 25.07 -54.19 30.45
CA ALA A 21 25.39 -54.15 29.03
C ALA A 21 24.15 -54.45 28.18
N TYR A 22 23.86 -53.56 27.23
CA TYR A 22 22.96 -53.82 26.12
C TYR A 22 23.60 -53.26 24.85
N PHE A 23 23.64 -54.07 23.79
CA PHE A 23 23.94 -53.61 22.44
C PHE A 23 22.60 -53.47 21.71
N PRO A 24 22.17 -52.25 21.33
CA PRO A 24 21.22 -52.03 20.25
C PRO A 24 21.89 -52.30 18.90
N ASN A 25 21.11 -52.43 17.83
CA ASN A 25 21.64 -52.78 16.52
C ASN A 25 22.13 -51.53 15.77
N GLN A 26 23.20 -51.70 14.98
CA GLN A 26 23.81 -50.63 14.19
C GLN A 26 23.03 -50.33 12.88
N GLU A 27 21.72 -50.55 12.91
CA GLU A 27 20.77 -50.32 11.81
C GLU A 27 19.70 -49.27 12.22
N ASP A 28 19.49 -49.04 13.53
CA ASP A 28 18.52 -48.06 14.06
C ASP A 28 19.03 -46.60 14.01
N ASP A 29 20.34 -46.38 13.89
CA ASP A 29 20.96 -45.04 13.88
C ASP A 29 20.80 -44.32 12.53
N ASP A 30 20.85 -45.05 11.41
CA ASP A 30 20.74 -44.47 10.06
C ASP A 30 19.31 -43.98 9.78
N GLU A 31 18.28 -44.77 10.12
CA GLU A 31 16.88 -44.32 10.02
C GLU A 31 16.57 -43.12 10.95
N GLN A 32 17.22 -43.05 12.13
CA GLN A 32 17.09 -41.89 13.01
C GLN A 32 17.83 -40.66 12.48
N GLN A 33 18.97 -40.81 11.79
CA GLN A 33 19.60 -39.68 11.09
C GLN A 33 18.77 -39.20 9.90
N GLU A 34 18.18 -40.07 9.08
CA GLU A 34 17.27 -39.62 8.02
C GLU A 34 16.00 -38.95 8.57
N GLN A 35 15.45 -39.40 9.71
CA GLN A 35 14.30 -38.73 10.33
C GLN A 35 14.69 -37.36 10.96
N LEU A 36 15.84 -37.26 11.61
CA LEU A 36 16.35 -35.99 12.18
C LEU A 36 16.78 -34.97 11.11
N LEU A 37 17.17 -35.43 9.92
CA LEU A 37 17.41 -34.57 8.75
C LEU A 37 16.11 -34.27 7.97
N GLY A 38 15.12 -35.17 8.05
CA GLY A 38 13.79 -35.04 7.46
C GLY A 38 12.91 -33.98 8.15
N GLU A 39 12.96 -33.87 9.48
CA GLU A 39 12.25 -32.83 10.25
C GLU A 39 12.95 -31.44 10.24
N SER A 40 13.59 -31.07 9.12
CA SER A 40 13.78 -29.65 8.86
C SER A 40 12.41 -28.99 8.71
N GLU A 41 12.03 -28.10 9.65
CA GLU A 41 10.82 -27.29 9.51
C GLU A 41 10.81 -26.68 8.11
N HIS A 42 9.76 -26.99 7.33
CA HIS A 42 9.62 -26.45 5.97
C HIS A 42 9.15 -25.00 6.03
N ASP A 43 10.02 -24.16 6.60
CA ASP A 43 9.95 -22.73 6.78
C ASP A 43 9.74 -22.10 5.39
N GLY A 44 8.46 -21.88 5.07
CA GLY A 44 7.94 -21.51 3.75
C GLY A 44 8.26 -20.08 3.31
N ARG A 45 9.42 -19.58 3.74
CA ARG A 45 10.10 -18.40 3.20
C ARG A 45 10.76 -18.80 1.88
N THR A 46 10.75 -17.90 0.90
CA THR A 46 11.55 -18.10 -0.31
C THR A 46 13.06 -18.16 0.03
N PRO A 47 13.92 -18.75 -0.82
CA PRO A 47 15.37 -18.66 -0.64
C PRO A 47 15.82 -17.20 -0.47
N LEU A 48 15.30 -16.30 -1.32
CA LEU A 48 15.54 -14.86 -1.24
C LEU A 48 15.21 -14.26 0.14
N ASP A 49 14.07 -14.62 0.74
CA ASP A 49 13.70 -14.16 2.08
C ASP A 49 14.72 -14.61 3.13
N LYS A 50 15.22 -15.86 3.05
CA LYS A 50 16.24 -16.40 3.96
C LYS A 50 17.59 -15.70 3.77
N THR A 51 17.92 -15.29 2.54
CA THR A 51 19.12 -14.51 2.21
C THR A 51 19.05 -13.08 2.72
N ILE A 52 17.89 -12.43 2.68
CA ILE A 52 17.66 -11.12 3.31
C ILE A 52 17.75 -11.23 4.84
N ASP A 53 17.14 -12.26 5.43
CA ASP A 53 17.25 -12.54 6.87
C ASP A 53 18.72 -12.82 7.29
N ARG A 54 19.53 -13.49 6.45
CA ARG A 54 20.98 -13.71 6.63
C ARG A 54 21.82 -12.42 6.57
N ILE A 55 21.50 -11.49 5.66
CA ILE A 55 22.20 -10.18 5.58
C ILE A 55 21.87 -9.31 6.81
N GLY A 56 20.66 -9.46 7.36
CA GLY A 56 20.25 -8.79 8.59
C GLY A 56 20.09 -7.27 8.46
N MET A 57 20.14 -6.57 9.60
CA MET A 57 19.90 -5.13 9.69
C MET A 57 21.22 -4.36 9.86
N GLY A 58 21.66 -3.67 8.81
CA GLY A 58 22.87 -2.85 8.83
C GLY A 58 22.64 -1.41 8.38
N SER A 59 23.75 -0.70 8.13
CA SER A 59 23.78 0.72 7.74
C SER A 59 22.94 1.02 6.49
N TYR A 60 22.84 0.08 5.55
CA TYR A 60 22.02 0.22 4.34
C TYR A 60 20.53 0.37 4.70
N GLN A 61 19.99 -0.54 5.52
CA GLN A 61 18.58 -0.52 5.88
C GLN A 61 18.22 0.66 6.80
N TRP A 62 19.12 1.08 7.70
CA TRP A 62 18.90 2.30 8.51
C TRP A 62 18.89 3.57 7.66
N THR A 63 19.78 3.66 6.65
CA THR A 63 19.79 4.79 5.70
C THR A 63 18.53 4.78 4.83
N LEU A 64 18.12 3.60 4.35
CA LEU A 64 16.89 3.43 3.58
C LEU A 64 15.64 3.83 4.39
N LEU A 65 15.56 3.43 5.67
CA LEU A 65 14.46 3.83 6.58
C LEU A 65 14.35 5.34 6.71
N ALA A 66 15.47 6.05 6.91
CA ALA A 66 15.49 7.50 7.00
C ALA A 66 15.08 8.18 5.67
N LEU A 67 15.55 7.65 4.54
CA LEU A 67 15.22 8.20 3.22
C LEU A 67 13.76 7.95 2.83
N CYS A 68 13.18 6.78 3.12
CA CYS A 68 11.74 6.53 3.03
C CYS A 68 10.96 7.47 3.96
N GLY A 69 11.49 7.72 5.17
CA GLY A 69 10.99 8.70 6.12
C GLY A 69 10.81 10.09 5.51
N PHE A 70 11.79 10.59 4.73
CA PHE A 70 11.66 11.89 4.05
C PHE A 70 10.50 11.97 3.05
N GLY A 71 10.10 10.85 2.42
CA GLY A 71 8.92 10.80 1.55
C GLY A 71 7.64 10.97 2.37
N TRP A 72 7.46 10.14 3.40
CA TRP A 72 6.33 10.22 4.31
C TRP A 72 6.24 11.56 5.04
N MET A 73 7.39 12.19 5.32
CA MET A 73 7.47 13.55 5.87
C MET A 73 6.97 14.59 4.86
N ALA A 74 7.40 14.51 3.60
CA ALA A 74 6.89 15.38 2.54
C ALA A 74 5.37 15.22 2.34
N ASP A 75 4.85 13.99 2.41
CA ASP A 75 3.43 13.72 2.18
C ASP A 75 2.52 14.49 3.15
N ASN A 76 2.83 14.45 4.45
CA ASN A 76 2.06 15.22 5.44
C ASN A 76 2.41 16.72 5.43
N MET A 77 3.66 17.07 5.11
CA MET A 77 4.08 18.46 5.00
C MET A 77 3.24 19.21 3.96
N TRP A 78 2.99 18.61 2.79
CA TRP A 78 2.11 19.21 1.78
C TRP A 78 0.64 19.22 2.22
N LEU A 79 0.15 18.15 2.83
CA LEU A 79 -1.25 18.11 3.32
C LEU A 79 -1.54 19.21 4.35
N GLN A 80 -0.63 19.39 5.30
CA GLN A 80 -0.73 20.45 6.29
C GLN A 80 -0.53 21.84 5.67
N ALA A 81 0.34 21.98 4.68
CA ALA A 81 0.56 23.24 3.96
C ALA A 81 -0.73 23.76 3.32
N ILE A 82 -1.46 22.89 2.60
CA ILE A 82 -2.71 23.28 1.92
C ILE A 82 -3.79 23.70 2.93
N ALA A 83 -3.88 23.04 4.09
CA ALA A 83 -4.78 23.48 5.16
C ALA A 83 -4.40 24.87 5.71
N ILE A 84 -3.10 25.14 5.90
CA ILE A 84 -2.59 26.42 6.44
C ILE A 84 -2.83 27.59 5.47
N ILE A 85 -2.58 27.41 4.17
CA ILE A 85 -2.76 28.49 3.18
C ILE A 85 -4.20 28.66 2.71
N LEU A 86 -5.13 27.78 3.11
CA LEU A 86 -6.53 27.81 2.67
C LEU A 86 -7.22 29.19 2.86
N PRO A 87 -7.08 29.89 4.00
CA PRO A 87 -7.67 31.23 4.17
C PRO A 87 -7.04 32.27 3.23
N ARG A 88 -5.74 32.14 2.96
CA ARG A 88 -4.94 33.08 2.16
C ARG A 88 -5.22 32.93 0.67
N ILE A 89 -5.37 31.70 0.19
CA ILE A 89 -5.91 31.38 -1.15
C ILE A 89 -7.33 31.92 -1.30
N GLN A 90 -8.18 31.73 -0.28
CA GLN A 90 -9.57 32.20 -0.33
C GLN A 90 -9.65 33.71 -0.47
N GLN A 91 -8.85 34.45 0.30
CA GLN A 91 -8.74 35.90 0.21
C GLN A 91 -8.13 36.35 -1.14
N HIS A 92 -7.13 35.63 -1.66
CA HIS A 92 -6.46 36.00 -2.91
C HIS A 92 -7.36 35.88 -4.14
N TYR A 93 -8.15 34.81 -4.24
CA TYR A 93 -9.06 34.58 -5.37
C TYR A 93 -10.52 34.98 -5.11
N SER A 94 -10.83 35.58 -3.95
CA SER A 94 -12.19 35.99 -3.55
C SER A 94 -13.26 34.87 -3.66
N VAL A 95 -12.90 33.66 -3.22
CA VAL A 95 -13.72 32.44 -3.41
C VAL A 95 -14.68 32.23 -2.23
N PRO A 96 -15.95 31.82 -2.45
CA PRO A 96 -16.89 31.52 -1.36
C PRO A 96 -16.54 30.22 -0.62
N ASP A 97 -16.96 30.13 0.65
CA ASP A 97 -16.73 28.95 1.52
C ASP A 97 -17.24 27.65 0.90
N SER A 98 -18.34 27.68 0.15
CA SER A 98 -18.89 26.53 -0.57
C SER A 98 -17.94 25.91 -1.61
N TYR A 99 -16.95 26.66 -2.10
CA TYR A 99 -16.07 26.25 -3.19
C TYR A 99 -14.58 26.17 -2.81
N ILE A 100 -14.15 26.83 -1.73
CA ILE A 100 -12.74 26.80 -1.29
C ILE A 100 -12.23 25.38 -0.96
N GLY A 101 -13.10 24.49 -0.50
CA GLY A 101 -12.76 23.08 -0.26
C GLY A 101 -12.21 22.33 -1.49
N SER A 102 -12.53 22.79 -2.70
CA SER A 102 -12.04 22.22 -3.97
C SER A 102 -10.51 22.16 -4.05
N VAL A 103 -9.80 23.09 -3.38
CA VAL A 103 -8.33 23.16 -3.30
C VAL A 103 -7.75 21.91 -2.63
N SER A 104 -8.32 21.52 -1.49
CA SER A 104 -7.90 20.30 -0.78
C SER A 104 -8.44 19.05 -1.48
N SER A 105 -9.69 19.08 -1.96
CA SER A 105 -10.30 17.95 -2.68
C SER A 105 -9.54 17.57 -3.95
N SER A 106 -8.97 18.53 -4.70
CA SER A 106 -8.15 18.21 -5.88
C SER A 106 -6.84 17.53 -5.49
N MET A 107 -6.22 17.92 -4.37
CA MET A 107 -5.05 17.22 -3.83
C MET A 107 -5.40 15.79 -3.37
N PHE A 108 -6.55 15.58 -2.69
CA PHE A 108 -7.01 14.24 -2.29
C PHE A 108 -7.35 13.34 -3.50
N ALA A 109 -8.00 13.88 -4.53
CA ALA A 109 -8.24 13.18 -5.79
C ALA A 109 -6.92 12.83 -6.51
N GLY A 110 -5.97 13.77 -6.51
CA GLY A 110 -4.61 13.59 -6.99
C GLY A 110 -3.94 12.42 -6.28
N MET A 111 -3.91 12.41 -4.95
CA MET A 111 -3.30 11.33 -4.15
C MET A 111 -3.91 9.96 -4.43
N MET A 112 -5.23 9.88 -4.62
CA MET A 112 -5.91 8.61 -4.90
C MET A 112 -5.45 8.01 -6.24
N LEU A 113 -5.39 8.83 -7.29
CA LEU A 113 -4.95 8.38 -8.63
C LEU A 113 -3.42 8.20 -8.69
N GLY A 114 -2.68 9.03 -7.95
CA GLY A 114 -1.24 8.94 -7.77
C GLY A 114 -0.78 7.64 -7.13
N ALA A 115 -1.43 7.20 -6.05
CA ALA A 115 -1.11 5.94 -5.38
C ALA A 115 -1.27 4.72 -6.31
N VAL A 116 -2.30 4.72 -7.16
CA VAL A 116 -2.52 3.66 -8.17
C VAL A 116 -1.51 3.78 -9.32
N GLY A 117 -1.30 4.99 -9.84
CA GLY A 117 -0.37 5.25 -10.94
C GLY A 117 1.08 4.93 -10.58
N TRP A 118 1.64 5.59 -9.57
CA TRP A 118 3.03 5.36 -9.14
C TRP A 118 3.25 3.98 -8.55
N GLY A 119 2.27 3.39 -7.88
CA GLY A 119 2.33 1.98 -7.44
C GLY A 119 2.52 1.04 -8.63
N THR A 120 1.64 1.12 -9.64
CA THR A 120 1.77 0.26 -10.85
C THR A 120 3.00 0.58 -11.70
N CYS A 121 3.45 1.85 -11.77
CA CYS A 121 4.72 2.20 -12.39
C CYS A 121 5.92 1.58 -11.63
N SER A 122 5.88 1.55 -10.31
CA SER A 122 6.91 0.93 -9.46
C SER A 122 6.99 -0.58 -9.66
N ASP A 123 5.85 -1.26 -9.83
CA ASP A 123 5.78 -2.69 -10.11
C ASP A 123 6.23 -3.09 -11.54
N VAL A 124 6.29 -2.13 -12.48
CA VAL A 124 6.53 -2.41 -13.92
C VAL A 124 7.86 -1.83 -14.45
N ILE A 125 8.29 -0.67 -13.93
CA ILE A 125 9.50 0.04 -14.38
C ILE A 125 10.67 -0.20 -13.41
N GLY A 126 10.37 -0.30 -12.11
CA GLY A 126 11.34 -0.56 -11.03
C GLY A 126 11.11 0.34 -9.82
N ARG A 127 11.48 -0.15 -8.63
CA ARG A 127 11.31 0.59 -7.37
C ARG A 127 12.16 1.86 -7.37
N SER A 128 13.40 1.79 -7.84
CA SER A 128 14.37 2.89 -7.72
C SER A 128 14.00 4.11 -8.58
N MET A 129 13.39 3.90 -9.75
CA MET A 129 12.87 4.99 -10.58
C MET A 129 11.63 5.65 -9.97
N ALA A 130 10.67 4.87 -9.45
CA ALA A 130 9.46 5.41 -8.84
C ALA A 130 9.77 6.17 -7.53
N PHE A 131 10.63 5.60 -6.67
CA PHE A 131 11.08 6.19 -5.40
C PHE A 131 11.76 7.56 -5.55
N ASN A 132 12.51 7.78 -6.63
CA ASN A 132 13.14 9.07 -6.89
C ASN A 132 12.21 10.02 -7.67
N GLY A 133 11.37 9.48 -8.56
CA GLY A 133 10.41 10.27 -9.35
C GLY A 133 9.34 10.97 -8.51
N THR A 134 8.76 10.29 -7.51
CA THR A 134 7.68 10.85 -6.67
C THR A 134 8.09 12.14 -5.97
N LEU A 135 9.26 12.19 -5.32
CA LEU A 135 9.76 13.42 -4.69
C LEU A 135 10.19 14.49 -5.70
N PHE A 136 10.78 14.12 -6.85
CA PHE A 136 11.12 15.08 -7.90
C PHE A 136 9.88 15.80 -8.43
N PHE A 137 8.86 15.05 -8.84
CA PHE A 137 7.61 15.63 -9.34
C PHE A 137 6.83 16.37 -8.24
N THR A 138 6.92 15.93 -6.98
CA THR A 138 6.40 16.68 -5.83
C THR A 138 7.04 18.06 -5.73
N ALA A 139 8.37 18.16 -5.77
CA ALA A 139 9.07 19.44 -5.73
C ALA A 139 8.73 20.34 -6.92
N VAL A 140 8.71 19.77 -8.13
CA VAL A 140 8.36 20.50 -9.37
C VAL A 140 6.92 21.03 -9.31
N PHE A 141 5.92 20.19 -9.04
CA PHE A 141 4.53 20.63 -8.99
C PHE A 141 4.22 21.55 -7.80
N GLY A 142 4.93 21.41 -6.68
CA GLY A 142 4.85 22.34 -5.55
C GLY A 142 5.31 23.75 -5.90
N ILE A 143 6.44 23.88 -6.62
CA ILE A 143 6.92 25.17 -7.14
C ILE A 143 5.99 25.68 -8.25
N LEU A 144 5.52 24.85 -9.18
CA LEU A 144 4.57 25.28 -10.22
C LEU A 144 3.24 25.77 -9.64
N ALA A 145 2.76 25.19 -8.53
CA ALA A 145 1.55 25.64 -7.86
C ALA A 145 1.66 27.09 -7.34
N SER A 146 2.86 27.55 -6.95
CA SER A 146 3.07 28.95 -6.54
C SER A 146 2.96 29.94 -7.71
N LEU A 147 3.19 29.47 -8.94
CA LEU A 147 3.11 30.29 -10.16
C LEU A 147 1.68 30.39 -10.72
N SER A 148 0.69 29.85 -10.01
CA SER A 148 -0.71 29.90 -10.43
C SER A 148 -1.30 31.31 -10.29
N ASN A 149 -1.91 31.77 -11.39
CA ASN A 149 -2.61 33.07 -11.48
C ASN A 149 -4.14 32.91 -11.57
N SER A 150 -4.66 31.70 -11.32
CA SER A 150 -6.09 31.39 -11.36
C SER A 150 -6.40 30.20 -10.45
N PHE A 151 -7.52 30.26 -9.74
CA PHE A 151 -7.97 29.21 -8.81
C PHE A 151 -8.05 27.82 -9.47
N LEU A 152 -8.49 27.74 -10.73
CA LEU A 152 -8.54 26.46 -11.46
C LEU A 152 -7.12 25.94 -11.79
N SER A 153 -6.21 26.83 -12.17
CA SER A 153 -4.80 26.48 -12.42
C SER A 153 -4.13 25.97 -11.14
N LEU A 154 -4.41 26.60 -10.00
CA LEU A 154 -3.97 26.12 -8.69
C LEU A 154 -4.55 24.73 -8.37
N CYS A 155 -5.86 24.52 -8.54
CA CYS A 155 -6.48 23.22 -8.29
C CYS A 155 -5.88 22.10 -9.17
N ILE A 156 -5.53 22.39 -10.43
CA ILE A 156 -4.86 21.45 -11.34
C ILE A 156 -3.42 21.19 -10.90
N ALA A 157 -2.65 22.22 -10.53
CA ALA A 157 -1.28 22.04 -10.03
C ALA A 157 -1.27 21.22 -8.72
N LEU A 158 -2.23 21.46 -7.81
CA LEU A 158 -2.40 20.70 -6.56
C LEU A 158 -2.89 19.26 -6.79
N PHE A 159 -3.62 18.99 -7.88
CA PHE A 159 -3.95 17.63 -8.30
C PHE A 159 -2.69 16.87 -8.74
N PHE A 160 -1.82 17.49 -9.54
CA PHE A 160 -0.56 16.86 -9.96
C PHE A 160 0.43 16.69 -8.80
N LEU A 161 0.60 17.71 -7.94
CA LEU A 161 1.33 17.61 -6.68
C LEU A 161 0.80 16.47 -5.80
N GLY A 162 -0.52 16.43 -5.62
CA GLY A 162 -1.22 15.36 -4.90
C GLY A 162 -0.93 13.99 -5.52
N SER A 163 -0.86 13.88 -6.86
CA SER A 163 -0.54 12.61 -7.52
C SER A 163 0.89 12.12 -7.22
N SER A 164 1.86 13.03 -7.10
CA SER A 164 3.23 12.69 -6.72
C SER A 164 3.34 12.28 -5.25
N VAL A 165 2.72 13.04 -4.35
CA VAL A 165 2.62 12.77 -2.90
C VAL A 165 1.85 11.47 -2.60
N GLY A 166 0.77 11.19 -3.32
CA GLY A 166 0.06 9.92 -3.19
C GLY A 166 0.88 8.72 -3.67
N GLY A 167 1.87 8.97 -4.54
CA GLY A 167 2.77 7.96 -5.05
C GLY A 167 3.88 7.56 -4.08
N SER A 168 4.39 8.47 -3.24
CA SER A 168 5.46 8.20 -2.27
C SER A 168 5.06 7.10 -1.28
N MET A 169 3.83 7.17 -0.75
CA MET A 169 3.33 6.22 0.26
C MET A 169 3.46 4.74 -0.15
N PRO A 170 2.90 4.28 -1.30
CA PRO A 170 3.09 2.91 -1.74
C PRO A 170 4.54 2.61 -2.14
N THR A 171 5.25 3.49 -2.87
CA THR A 171 6.61 3.19 -3.35
C THR A 171 7.59 2.94 -2.20
N ASP A 172 7.58 3.85 -1.23
CA ASP A 172 8.54 3.88 -0.13
C ASP A 172 8.23 2.77 0.88
N GLY A 173 6.94 2.48 1.09
CA GLY A 173 6.46 1.37 1.90
C GLY A 173 6.82 0.00 1.32
N THR A 174 6.61 -0.22 0.02
CA THR A 174 6.99 -1.50 -0.63
C THR A 174 8.51 -1.68 -0.65
N LEU A 175 9.26 -0.64 -1.01
CA LEU A 175 10.71 -0.71 -1.10
C LEU A 175 11.36 -1.04 0.25
N LEU A 176 10.88 -0.41 1.33
CA LEU A 176 11.38 -0.69 2.68
C LEU A 176 11.02 -2.11 3.14
N LEU A 177 9.80 -2.58 2.88
CA LEU A 177 9.38 -3.95 3.20
C LEU A 177 10.15 -5.03 2.41
N GLU A 178 10.53 -4.74 1.16
CA GLU A 178 11.30 -5.65 0.30
C GLU A 178 12.79 -5.78 0.69
N GLN A 179 13.30 -4.86 1.52
CA GLN A 179 14.72 -4.77 1.92
C GLN A 179 14.97 -5.02 3.43
N LEU A 180 13.91 -5.13 4.24
CA LEU A 180 13.99 -5.40 5.69
C LEU A 180 13.89 -6.91 6.00
N PRO A 181 14.74 -7.45 6.91
CA PRO A 181 14.58 -8.80 7.42
C PRO A 181 13.28 -8.93 8.22
N LYS A 182 12.68 -10.11 8.23
CA LYS A 182 11.29 -10.35 8.68
C LYS A 182 11.04 -9.93 10.12
N GLU A 183 11.99 -10.18 11.01
CA GLU A 183 11.92 -9.77 12.42
C GLU A 183 11.84 -8.24 12.62
N LYS A 184 12.29 -7.45 11.64
CA LYS A 184 12.39 -5.98 11.75
C LYS A 184 11.37 -5.24 10.87
N GLN A 185 10.44 -5.94 10.23
CA GLN A 185 9.38 -5.31 9.41
C GLN A 185 8.46 -4.37 10.22
N TYR A 186 8.42 -4.47 11.56
CA TYR A 186 7.74 -3.49 12.40
C TYR A 186 8.32 -2.06 12.27
N LEU A 187 9.58 -1.90 11.85
CA LEU A 187 10.20 -0.58 11.62
C LEU A 187 9.47 0.26 10.58
N VAL A 188 8.69 -0.35 9.68
CA VAL A 188 7.84 0.39 8.73
C VAL A 188 6.78 1.25 9.44
N THR A 189 6.37 0.88 10.66
CA THR A 189 5.47 1.72 11.48
C THR A 189 6.15 3.02 11.96
N ALA A 190 7.48 3.05 12.08
CA ALA A 190 8.22 4.25 12.48
C ALA A 190 8.18 5.38 11.43
N LEU A 191 7.79 5.08 10.18
CA LEU A 191 7.51 6.10 9.15
C LEU A 191 6.38 7.06 9.57
N SER A 192 5.47 6.64 10.48
CA SER A 192 4.45 7.52 11.07
C SER A 192 5.03 8.67 11.92
N ILE A 193 6.23 8.52 12.46
CA ILE A 193 6.95 9.57 13.18
C ILE A 193 7.38 10.65 12.18
N PHE A 194 7.98 10.26 11.05
CA PHE A 194 8.34 11.16 9.96
C PHE A 194 7.12 11.87 9.37
N PHE A 195 6.01 11.15 9.16
CA PHE A 195 4.74 11.73 8.75
C PHE A 195 4.31 12.84 9.73
N SER A 196 4.37 12.60 11.04
CA SER A 196 4.02 13.60 12.06
C SER A 196 4.95 14.82 12.03
N LEU A 197 6.26 14.60 11.89
CA LEU A 197 7.26 15.68 11.74
C LEU A 197 7.01 16.56 10.50
N GLY A 198 6.45 16.01 9.42
CA GLY A 198 6.12 16.75 8.20
C GLY A 198 5.16 17.91 8.45
N ALA A 199 4.11 17.68 9.25
CA ALA A 199 3.17 18.72 9.62
C ALA A 199 3.83 19.82 10.48
N VAL A 200 4.75 19.45 11.38
CA VAL A 200 5.51 20.42 12.20
C VAL A 200 6.44 21.27 11.33
N VAL A 201 7.13 20.68 10.35
CA VAL A 201 7.96 21.43 9.38
C VAL A 201 7.09 22.40 8.57
N SER A 202 5.91 21.96 8.11
CA SER A 202 4.98 22.83 7.38
C SER A 202 4.50 24.00 8.24
N ALA A 203 4.15 23.77 9.51
CA ALA A 203 3.75 24.81 10.44
C ALA A 203 4.90 25.78 10.76
N ALA A 204 6.14 25.27 10.90
CA ALA A 204 7.33 26.07 11.17
C ALA A 204 7.63 27.06 10.03
N VAL A 205 7.67 26.59 8.78
CA VAL A 205 7.90 27.46 7.62
C VAL A 205 6.75 28.44 7.46
N ALA A 206 5.50 28.01 7.67
CA ALA A 206 4.36 28.91 7.60
C ALA A 206 4.42 30.04 8.64
N LEU A 207 4.78 29.74 9.89
CA LEU A 207 4.90 30.73 10.96
C LEU A 207 5.98 31.78 10.67
N LEU A 208 7.08 31.38 10.03
CA LEU A 208 8.16 32.30 9.63
C LEU A 208 7.80 33.18 8.42
N VAL A 209 6.93 32.69 7.53
CA VAL A 209 6.67 33.28 6.20
C VAL A 209 5.35 34.06 6.13
N LEU A 210 4.24 33.51 6.64
CA LEU A 210 2.90 34.09 6.46
C LEU A 210 2.69 35.42 7.18
N PRO A 211 3.04 35.60 8.48
CA PRO A 211 2.76 36.84 9.22
C PRO A 211 3.34 38.12 8.60
N LYS A 212 4.46 38.00 7.87
CA LYS A 212 5.16 39.12 7.24
C LYS A 212 4.73 39.40 5.80
N ASN A 213 4.03 38.45 5.15
CA ASN A 213 3.76 38.45 3.71
C ASN A 213 2.27 38.20 3.39
N SER A 214 1.37 38.44 4.34
CA SER A 214 -0.07 38.24 4.21
C SER A 214 -0.84 39.47 4.70
N CYS A 215 -2.04 39.70 4.17
CA CYS A 215 -2.93 40.72 4.69
C CYS A 215 -3.22 40.50 6.19
N PRO A 216 -3.04 41.51 7.07
CA PRO A 216 -3.46 41.40 8.46
C PRO A 216 -4.98 41.28 8.55
N ALA A 217 -5.46 40.51 9.52
CA ALA A 217 -6.89 40.38 9.79
C ALA A 217 -7.40 41.57 10.62
N GLY A 218 -8.56 42.11 10.26
CA GLY A 218 -9.28 43.08 11.10
C GLY A 218 -8.82 44.55 11.03
N THR A 219 -7.90 44.92 10.14
CA THR A 219 -7.59 46.34 9.90
C THR A 219 -8.59 47.00 8.94
N THR A 220 -8.86 48.29 9.13
CA THR A 220 -9.71 49.10 8.22
C THR A 220 -8.94 49.64 7.00
N ILE A 221 -7.69 49.19 6.80
CA ILE A 221 -6.82 49.62 5.71
C ILE A 221 -7.01 48.64 4.54
N PRO A 222 -7.32 49.11 3.31
CA PRO A 222 -7.43 48.22 2.17
C PRO A 222 -6.09 47.53 1.89
N CYS A 223 -6.07 46.19 1.97
CA CYS A 223 -4.91 45.39 1.63
C CYS A 223 -4.79 45.24 0.11
N ASP A 224 -3.59 45.44 -0.44
CA ASP A 224 -3.30 45.10 -1.83
C ASP A 224 -3.13 43.57 -1.95
N ILE A 225 -4.12 42.90 -2.55
CA ILE A 225 -4.17 41.45 -2.66
C ILE A 225 -3.07 40.89 -3.57
N GLU A 226 -2.58 41.67 -4.54
CA GLU A 226 -1.53 41.24 -5.46
C GLU A 226 -0.14 41.43 -4.87
N VAL A 227 0.11 42.50 -4.12
CA VAL A 227 1.42 42.78 -3.51
C VAL A 227 1.57 42.19 -2.10
N GLN A 228 0.55 42.32 -1.24
CA GLN A 228 0.65 42.07 0.20
C GLN A 228 0.16 40.67 0.65
N ASN A 229 -0.43 39.87 -0.25
CA ASN A 229 -0.90 38.50 0.05
C ASN A 229 -0.14 37.41 -0.73
N GLN A 230 1.17 37.59 -0.95
CA GLN A 230 2.01 36.61 -1.66
C GLN A 230 2.60 35.51 -0.75
N GLY A 231 2.40 35.58 0.57
CA GLY A 231 2.96 34.64 1.56
C GLY A 231 2.59 33.17 1.33
N TRP A 232 1.41 32.89 0.76
CA TRP A 232 1.04 31.51 0.38
C TRP A 232 1.91 30.97 -0.75
N LYS A 233 2.27 31.79 -1.74
CA LYS A 233 3.19 31.40 -2.82
C LYS A 233 4.60 31.17 -2.28
N TYR A 234 5.08 32.06 -1.40
CA TYR A 234 6.39 31.88 -0.76
C TYR A 234 6.46 30.59 0.07
N LEU A 235 5.40 30.21 0.78
CA LEU A 235 5.35 28.91 1.46
C LEU A 235 5.46 27.75 0.47
N LEU A 236 4.66 27.74 -0.62
CA LEU A 236 4.73 26.70 -1.65
C LEU A 236 6.13 26.60 -2.29
N ILE A 237 6.81 27.72 -2.55
CA ILE A 237 8.19 27.73 -3.06
C ILE A 237 9.16 27.12 -2.05
N ILE A 238 9.12 27.54 -0.79
CA ILE A 238 10.07 27.08 0.24
C ILE A 238 9.86 25.59 0.54
N LEU A 239 8.61 25.13 0.65
CA LEU A 239 8.31 23.70 0.80
C LEU A 239 8.71 22.90 -0.45
N GLY A 240 8.56 23.47 -1.65
CA GLY A 240 9.08 22.93 -2.90
C GLY A 240 10.59 22.72 -2.87
N LEU A 241 11.35 23.74 -2.46
CA LEU A 241 12.81 23.68 -2.30
C LEU A 241 13.23 22.70 -1.19
N ILE A 242 12.45 22.57 -0.12
CA ILE A 242 12.65 21.57 0.94
C ILE A 242 12.44 20.14 0.40
N THR A 243 11.41 19.89 -0.43
CA THR A 243 11.30 18.59 -1.11
C THR A 243 12.37 18.36 -2.19
N LEU A 244 12.85 19.42 -2.84
CA LEU A 244 13.95 19.33 -3.79
C LEU A 244 15.27 18.94 -3.10
N SER A 245 15.55 19.46 -1.90
CA SER A 245 16.71 19.05 -1.13
C SER A 245 16.58 17.61 -0.59
N MET A 246 15.37 17.13 -0.27
CA MET A 246 15.13 15.70 0.03
C MET A 246 15.37 14.80 -1.19
N PHE A 247 14.95 15.21 -2.38
CA PHE A 247 15.24 14.51 -3.63
C PHE A 247 16.75 14.46 -3.91
N ILE A 248 17.45 15.60 -3.79
CA ILE A 248 18.91 15.66 -3.94
C ILE A 248 19.59 14.78 -2.87
N ALA A 249 19.08 14.76 -1.63
CA ALA A 249 19.60 13.90 -0.58
C ALA A 249 19.44 12.40 -0.90
N ARG A 250 18.28 11.98 -1.45
CA ARG A 250 18.08 10.60 -1.97
C ARG A 250 19.09 10.25 -3.06
N MET A 251 19.42 11.19 -3.94
CA MET A 251 20.36 10.94 -5.06
C MET A 251 21.85 11.00 -4.66
N VAL A 252 22.23 11.85 -3.68
CA VAL A 252 23.63 12.12 -3.33
C VAL A 252 24.15 11.24 -2.20
N PHE A 253 23.38 11.04 -1.13
CA PHE A 253 23.86 10.28 0.04
C PHE A 253 23.73 8.77 -0.12
N PHE A 254 22.93 8.28 -1.06
CA PHE A 254 22.56 6.86 -1.12
C PHE A 254 22.17 6.42 -2.54
N ARG A 255 23.07 5.73 -3.23
CA ARG A 255 22.72 5.12 -4.52
C ARG A 255 21.81 3.91 -4.30
N LEU A 256 20.49 4.14 -4.38
CA LEU A 256 19.49 3.10 -4.23
C LEU A 256 19.62 2.04 -5.34
N HIS A 257 20.21 0.90 -4.98
CA HIS A 257 20.14 -0.33 -5.75
C HIS A 257 18.69 -0.81 -5.90
N GLU A 258 18.39 -1.40 -7.05
CA GLU A 258 17.04 -1.85 -7.39
C GLU A 258 16.64 -3.07 -6.55
N SER A 259 15.34 -3.21 -6.21
CA SER A 259 14.90 -4.21 -5.23
C SER A 259 15.23 -5.64 -5.67
N PRO A 260 15.93 -6.46 -4.84
CA PRO A 260 16.20 -7.85 -5.15
C PRO A 260 14.92 -8.65 -5.44
N ARG A 261 13.82 -8.37 -4.73
CA ARG A 261 12.52 -9.01 -4.93
C ARG A 261 11.90 -8.64 -6.28
N TYR A 262 11.97 -7.36 -6.65
CA TYR A 262 11.58 -6.91 -7.99
C TYR A 262 12.43 -7.57 -9.09
N LEU A 263 13.76 -7.62 -8.91
CA LEU A 263 14.68 -8.20 -9.90
C LEU A 263 14.44 -9.71 -10.10
N VAL A 264 14.13 -10.47 -9.06
CA VAL A 264 13.72 -11.88 -9.19
C VAL A 264 12.38 -12.01 -9.93
N HIS A 265 11.35 -11.25 -9.56
CA HIS A 265 10.06 -11.29 -10.25
C HIS A 265 10.11 -10.76 -11.70
N ALA A 266 11.05 -9.87 -12.02
CA ALA A 266 11.35 -9.40 -13.37
C ALA A 266 12.22 -10.37 -14.20
N GLY A 267 12.54 -11.57 -13.68
CA GLY A 267 13.31 -12.58 -14.39
C GLY A 267 14.82 -12.30 -14.49
N ARG A 268 15.37 -11.47 -13.61
CA ARG A 268 16.79 -11.02 -13.60
C ARG A 268 17.54 -11.45 -12.34
N PRO A 269 17.61 -12.76 -11.99
CA PRO A 269 18.21 -13.22 -10.74
C PRO A 269 19.70 -12.86 -10.62
N HIS A 270 20.47 -12.85 -11.72
CA HIS A 270 21.87 -12.42 -11.69
C HIS A 270 22.09 -10.96 -11.29
N ASP A 271 21.10 -10.08 -11.51
CA ASP A 271 21.17 -8.70 -11.04
C ASP A 271 20.69 -8.57 -9.59
N ALA A 272 19.77 -9.44 -9.15
CA ALA A 272 19.38 -9.54 -7.74
C ALA A 272 20.57 -9.97 -6.86
N ILE A 273 21.38 -10.95 -7.30
CA ILE A 273 22.62 -11.36 -6.63
C ILE A 273 23.57 -10.16 -6.46
N LYS A 274 23.87 -9.42 -7.54
CA LYS A 274 24.72 -8.22 -7.49
C LYS A 274 24.18 -7.18 -6.51
N SER A 275 22.86 -6.97 -6.49
CA SER A 275 22.25 -6.03 -5.55
C SER A 275 22.40 -6.49 -4.10
N LEU A 276 22.19 -7.78 -3.81
CA LEU A 276 22.35 -8.34 -2.47
C LEU A 276 23.82 -8.29 -2.00
N GLN A 277 24.77 -8.60 -2.89
CA GLN A 277 26.22 -8.47 -2.61
C GLN A 277 26.59 -7.01 -2.31
N LEU A 278 26.10 -6.03 -3.09
CA LEU A 278 26.34 -4.61 -2.84
C LEU A 278 25.69 -4.10 -1.54
N ILE A 279 24.52 -4.63 -1.15
CA ILE A 279 23.88 -4.34 0.14
C ILE A 279 24.70 -4.93 1.29
N SER A 280 25.15 -6.18 1.16
CA SER A 280 26.04 -6.85 2.11
C SER A 280 27.33 -6.03 2.32
N GLN A 281 28.00 -5.65 1.24
CA GLN A 281 29.24 -4.87 1.30
C GLN A 281 29.03 -3.48 1.92
N PHE A 282 27.90 -2.81 1.65
CA PHE A 282 27.54 -1.55 2.32
C PHE A 282 27.30 -1.73 3.83
N ASN A 283 26.82 -2.91 4.24
CA ASN A 283 26.68 -3.28 5.65
C ASN A 283 27.99 -3.75 6.31
N GLY A 284 29.09 -3.85 5.56
CA GLY A 284 30.40 -4.28 6.06
C GLY A 284 30.61 -5.80 6.11
N SER A 285 29.72 -6.58 5.49
CA SER A 285 29.81 -8.04 5.37
C SER A 285 30.02 -8.45 3.91
N ASP A 286 30.97 -9.35 3.64
CA ASP A 286 31.21 -9.86 2.27
C ASP A 286 30.68 -11.29 2.16
N LEU A 287 29.36 -11.42 1.96
CA LEU A 287 28.67 -12.71 1.91
C LEU A 287 28.66 -13.27 0.49
N SER A 288 29.19 -14.48 0.29
CA SER A 288 29.10 -15.21 -0.98
C SER A 288 27.67 -15.70 -1.20
N ILE A 289 26.91 -14.95 -2.00
CA ILE A 289 25.51 -15.26 -2.37
C ILE A 289 25.49 -15.88 -3.77
N GLU A 290 24.89 -17.05 -3.90
CA GLU A 290 24.83 -17.81 -5.15
C GLU A 290 23.45 -17.77 -5.82
N LEU A 291 23.26 -18.50 -6.92
CA LEU A 291 22.01 -18.50 -7.68
C LEU A 291 20.86 -19.22 -6.94
N GLU A 292 21.20 -20.17 -6.07
CA GLU A 292 20.23 -20.98 -5.31
C GLU A 292 19.63 -20.17 -4.15
N ASP A 293 20.42 -19.30 -3.50
CA ASP A 293 20.00 -18.32 -2.47
C ASP A 293 18.92 -17.32 -2.95
N VAL A 294 18.63 -17.28 -4.26
CA VAL A 294 17.83 -16.23 -4.92
C VAL A 294 16.69 -16.80 -5.78
N ARG A 295 16.72 -18.10 -6.15
CA ARG A 295 15.80 -18.69 -7.13
C ARG A 295 14.58 -19.34 -6.50
N ASP A 296 13.43 -18.68 -6.59
CA ASP A 296 12.13 -19.28 -6.25
C ASP A 296 11.89 -20.55 -7.08
N HIS A 297 11.66 -21.70 -6.42
CA HIS A 297 11.33 -22.98 -7.07
C HIS A 297 9.88 -23.00 -7.58
N LEU A 298 9.58 -22.16 -8.58
CA LEU A 298 8.28 -22.08 -9.27
C LEU A 298 8.41 -22.19 -10.80
N SER A 299 9.28 -23.09 -11.26
CA SER A 299 9.04 -23.77 -12.55
C SER A 299 7.90 -24.79 -12.39
N PRO A 300 7.00 -24.96 -13.37
CA PRO A 300 6.25 -26.19 -13.50
C PRO A 300 7.20 -27.39 -13.63
N MET A 301 6.75 -28.60 -13.28
CA MET A 301 7.45 -29.82 -13.68
C MET A 301 7.32 -29.99 -15.20
N GLU A 302 8.28 -29.45 -15.95
CA GLU A 302 8.64 -30.03 -17.25
C GLU A 302 9.27 -31.39 -16.94
N THR A 303 8.49 -32.46 -17.08
CA THR A 303 8.89 -33.81 -16.74
C THR A 303 10.04 -34.27 -17.63
N ASP A 304 11.15 -34.71 -17.02
CA ASP A 304 12.25 -35.40 -17.69
C ASP A 304 11.74 -36.66 -18.41
N THR A 305 11.36 -36.54 -19.68
CA THR A 305 10.74 -37.66 -20.43
C THR A 305 11.12 -37.70 -21.92
N GLU A 306 12.12 -36.92 -22.35
CA GLU A 306 12.69 -37.04 -23.71
C GLU A 306 14.13 -37.58 -23.74
N ALA A 307 14.91 -37.46 -22.65
CA ALA A 307 16.32 -37.90 -22.58
C ALA A 307 16.56 -39.42 -22.72
N GLN A 308 15.52 -40.26 -22.69
CA GLN A 308 15.63 -41.73 -22.74
C GLN A 308 15.04 -42.40 -23.99
N LYS A 309 14.72 -41.65 -25.06
CA LYS A 309 14.16 -42.21 -26.32
C LYS A 309 15.08 -42.07 -27.55
N ALA A 310 16.40 -42.24 -27.36
CA ALA A 310 17.41 -42.14 -28.42
C ALA A 310 18.37 -43.36 -28.50
N ALA A 311 17.86 -44.59 -28.33
CA ALA A 311 18.63 -45.82 -28.48
C ALA A 311 18.18 -46.65 -29.71
N PRO A 312 18.88 -46.58 -30.86
CA PRO A 312 18.49 -47.31 -32.07
C PRO A 312 18.78 -48.82 -31.95
N ARG A 313 17.73 -49.63 -31.81
CA ARG A 313 17.84 -51.10 -31.86
C ARG A 313 18.28 -51.55 -33.27
N MET A 314 19.41 -52.25 -33.34
CA MET A 314 19.89 -52.86 -34.58
C MET A 314 18.84 -53.77 -35.24
N ARG A 315 18.75 -53.73 -36.57
CA ARG A 315 18.14 -54.80 -37.38
C ARG A 315 18.96 -54.99 -38.66
N ALA A 316 19.45 -56.20 -38.88
CA ALA A 316 20.38 -56.50 -39.97
C ALA A 316 19.66 -56.85 -41.28
N THR A 317 20.22 -56.38 -42.41
CA THR A 317 20.05 -56.96 -43.75
C THR A 317 21.24 -56.55 -44.62
N SER A 318 21.74 -57.45 -45.48
CA SER A 318 23.06 -57.34 -46.10
C SER A 318 23.04 -56.93 -47.58
N ARG A 319 23.95 -56.04 -48.02
CA ARG A 319 24.59 -56.12 -49.37
C ARG A 319 25.82 -55.21 -49.58
N THR A 320 27.01 -55.80 -49.41
CA THR A 320 28.04 -55.99 -50.47
C THR A 320 28.60 -54.79 -51.29
N VAL A 321 29.80 -54.32 -50.89
CA VAL A 321 31.04 -54.11 -51.71
C VAL A 321 31.35 -52.76 -52.43
N LEU A 322 32.67 -52.48 -52.55
CA LEU A 322 33.43 -51.31 -53.08
C LEU A 322 33.35 -50.05 -52.19
N ILE A 323 34.42 -49.50 -51.60
CA ILE A 323 35.83 -49.20 -52.00
C ILE A 323 35.95 -48.03 -52.99
N GLU A 324 36.44 -46.89 -52.48
CA GLU A 324 37.60 -46.13 -53.00
C GLU A 324 38.13 -45.19 -51.87
N ASP A 325 39.19 -44.41 -52.11
CA ASP A 325 40.17 -43.97 -51.10
C ASP A 325 40.23 -42.44 -50.82
N ARG A 326 41.03 -42.05 -49.81
CA ARG A 326 41.72 -40.75 -49.57
C ARG A 326 41.06 -39.52 -48.90
N GLN A 327 41.73 -39.08 -47.83
CA GLN A 327 41.97 -37.68 -47.38
C GLN A 327 43.26 -37.13 -48.10
N PRO A 328 43.92 -35.97 -47.77
CA PRO A 328 43.63 -34.95 -46.73
C PRO A 328 43.93 -33.44 -47.05
N SER A 329 43.33 -32.55 -46.22
CA SER A 329 43.93 -31.32 -45.61
C SER A 329 44.29 -30.08 -46.51
N PRO A 330 44.92 -28.95 -46.02
CA PRO A 330 44.44 -27.57 -46.29
C PRO A 330 45.62 -26.60 -46.68
N PRO A 331 45.78 -25.37 -46.11
CA PRO A 331 44.91 -24.16 -46.01
C PRO A 331 45.45 -23.00 -46.91
N THR A 332 45.05 -21.73 -46.68
CA THR A 332 45.92 -20.51 -46.52
C THR A 332 45.09 -19.20 -46.51
N THR A 333 45.68 -18.08 -46.04
CA THR A 333 45.07 -16.77 -45.68
C THR A 333 45.23 -15.66 -46.73
N SER A 334 44.45 -14.56 -46.64
CA SER A 334 44.98 -13.17 -46.41
C SER A 334 43.95 -12.00 -46.55
N ASN A 335 43.88 -11.18 -45.49
CA ASN A 335 43.93 -9.69 -45.35
C ASN A 335 43.17 -8.66 -46.24
N ALA A 336 42.87 -7.51 -45.58
CA ALA A 336 42.94 -6.09 -46.04
C ALA A 336 41.66 -5.30 -46.46
N GLU A 337 41.03 -4.65 -45.47
CA GLU A 337 40.88 -3.17 -45.29
C GLU A 337 40.09 -2.19 -46.22
N GLU A 338 39.69 -1.06 -45.57
CA GLU A 338 39.36 0.31 -46.05
C GLU A 338 37.96 0.74 -46.62
N SER A 339 37.21 1.45 -45.75
CA SER A 339 36.99 2.92 -45.80
C SER A 339 35.73 3.60 -46.43
N SER A 340 35.09 4.43 -45.59
CA SER A 340 34.46 5.76 -45.87
C SER A 340 32.94 5.95 -46.20
N ARG A 341 32.25 6.57 -45.21
CA ARG A 341 31.24 7.68 -45.23
C ARG A 341 30.38 7.97 -46.50
N THR A 342 29.07 8.17 -46.31
CA THR A 342 28.38 9.50 -46.31
C THR A 342 26.85 9.44 -46.05
N SER A 343 26.23 10.60 -45.79
CA SER A 343 24.77 10.88 -45.74
C SER A 343 24.58 12.36 -46.13
N PRO A 344 23.44 12.84 -46.70
CA PRO A 344 22.33 13.32 -45.82
C PRO A 344 20.87 13.44 -46.42
N SER A 345 19.88 13.53 -45.51
CA SER A 345 18.67 14.41 -45.48
C SER A 345 17.64 14.62 -46.65
N TYR A 346 16.34 14.63 -46.25
CA TYR A 346 15.23 15.54 -46.70
C TYR A 346 14.59 15.35 -48.11
N ASP A 347 13.30 15.61 -48.41
CA ASP A 347 12.09 15.93 -47.57
C ASP A 347 10.72 15.64 -48.30
N SER A 348 9.61 16.06 -47.68
CA SER A 348 8.16 15.72 -47.80
C SER A 348 7.27 16.27 -48.98
N THR A 349 5.98 15.82 -48.99
CA THR A 349 4.70 16.44 -49.49
C THR A 349 3.97 15.96 -50.79
N GLY A 350 2.61 15.96 -50.73
CA GLY A 350 1.60 15.78 -51.83
C GLY A 350 0.98 14.36 -51.95
N GLU A 351 -0.29 14.02 -51.64
CA GLU A 351 -1.66 14.51 -51.98
C GLU A 351 -2.11 14.26 -53.45
N THR A 352 -3.30 13.73 -53.81
CA THR A 352 -4.54 13.19 -53.15
C THR A 352 -5.15 12.04 -54.05
N GLN A 353 -6.38 11.47 -54.02
CA GLN A 353 -7.70 11.80 -53.42
C GLN A 353 -8.62 10.57 -53.07
N MET A 354 -9.63 10.20 -53.89
CA MET A 354 -10.72 9.21 -53.59
C MET A 354 -11.25 8.50 -54.88
N GLN A 355 -12.25 7.58 -54.94
CA GLN A 355 -13.30 7.00 -54.04
C GLN A 355 -13.65 5.56 -54.58
N GLY A 356 -14.66 4.75 -54.18
CA GLY A 356 -15.79 4.84 -53.23
C GLY A 356 -16.76 3.61 -53.34
N SER A 357 -17.70 3.44 -52.39
CA SER A 357 -18.75 2.38 -52.30
C SER A 357 -18.24 0.92 -52.09
N HIS A 358 -18.98 -0.06 -51.53
CA HIS A 358 -20.43 -0.27 -51.46
C HIS A 358 -21.03 -0.47 -50.04
N SER A 359 -21.93 -1.44 -49.81
CA SER A 359 -23.17 -1.23 -49.01
C SER A 359 -23.80 -2.50 -48.37
N PHE A 360 -24.93 -2.31 -47.66
CA PHE A 360 -25.76 -3.32 -46.96
C PHE A 360 -27.12 -3.56 -47.66
N ILE A 361 -27.74 -4.76 -47.54
CA ILE A 361 -29.20 -5.10 -47.41
C ILE A 361 -29.52 -6.57 -47.84
N THR A 362 -30.63 -7.12 -47.33
CA THR A 362 -31.18 -8.50 -47.47
C THR A 362 -32.28 -8.65 -48.54
N PRO A 363 -32.73 -9.90 -48.81
CA PRO A 363 -34.13 -10.19 -49.15
C PRO A 363 -34.80 -11.26 -48.24
N ALA A 364 -36.12 -11.43 -48.41
CA ALA A 364 -37.00 -12.44 -47.76
C ALA A 364 -37.23 -13.66 -48.72
N GLU A 365 -38.15 -14.64 -48.59
CA GLU A 365 -39.47 -14.85 -47.93
C GLU A 365 -39.64 -16.35 -47.54
N GLY A 366 -40.68 -16.85 -46.85
CA GLY A 366 -41.86 -16.24 -46.19
C GLY A 366 -42.97 -17.26 -45.83
N SER A 367 -44.21 -16.76 -45.68
CA SER A 367 -45.50 -17.48 -45.49
C SER A 367 -45.87 -18.10 -44.12
N PHE A 368 -47.10 -17.77 -43.69
CA PHE A 368 -47.92 -18.23 -42.54
C PHE A 368 -49.08 -19.15 -43.10
N PRO A 369 -50.06 -19.76 -42.35
CA PRO A 369 -50.66 -19.27 -41.09
C PRO A 369 -51.30 -20.28 -40.08
N ARG A 370 -51.99 -19.69 -39.07
CA ARG A 370 -53.15 -20.16 -38.26
C ARG A 370 -52.96 -21.00 -36.98
N GLU A 371 -53.40 -20.39 -35.88
CA GLU A 371 -54.01 -20.98 -34.67
C GLU A 371 -55.45 -21.48 -34.99
N PRO A 372 -56.13 -22.32 -34.15
CA PRO A 372 -56.61 -21.87 -32.81
C PRO A 372 -56.84 -22.94 -31.69
N ALA A 373 -57.19 -22.43 -30.49
CA ALA A 373 -58.12 -22.98 -29.49
C ALA A 373 -57.79 -24.24 -28.64
N ALA A 374 -57.51 -23.97 -27.35
CA ALA A 374 -58.05 -24.58 -26.11
C ALA A 374 -58.62 -26.02 -26.06
N ALA A 375 -58.14 -26.80 -25.07
CA ALA A 375 -58.92 -27.79 -24.31
C ALA A 375 -58.30 -28.03 -22.91
N SER A 376 -59.09 -28.54 -21.95
CA SER A 376 -58.65 -28.90 -20.59
C SER A 376 -58.75 -30.42 -20.36
N ALA A 377 -57.82 -30.99 -19.60
CA ALA A 377 -57.98 -32.31 -18.97
C ALA A 377 -57.11 -32.45 -17.71
N VAL A 378 -57.69 -32.98 -16.64
CA VAL A 378 -57.00 -33.34 -15.37
C VAL A 378 -56.87 -34.85 -15.29
N LYS A 379 -55.71 -35.37 -14.83
CA LYS A 379 -55.64 -36.68 -14.13
C LYS A 379 -54.33 -36.92 -13.37
N GLU A 380 -54.47 -37.07 -12.06
CA GLU A 380 -53.63 -37.85 -11.15
C GLU A 380 -54.45 -39.08 -10.68
N PRO A 381 -53.90 -40.00 -9.88
CA PRO A 381 -52.54 -40.56 -9.84
C PRO A 381 -52.58 -42.11 -9.93
N LEU A 382 -51.45 -42.82 -9.82
CA LEU A 382 -51.46 -44.27 -9.53
C LEU A 382 -50.20 -44.79 -8.82
N VAL A 383 -50.37 -45.05 -7.51
CA VAL A 383 -49.88 -46.18 -6.68
C VAL A 383 -48.44 -46.69 -6.86
N ALA A 384 -47.69 -46.71 -5.75
CA ALA A 384 -46.41 -47.40 -5.61
C ALA A 384 -46.56 -48.85 -5.10
N PRO A 385 -45.51 -49.67 -5.20
CA PRO A 385 -45.21 -50.62 -4.14
C PRO A 385 -43.75 -50.55 -3.63
N THR A 386 -43.60 -50.86 -2.34
CA THR A 386 -42.39 -51.35 -1.67
C THR A 386 -42.73 -52.74 -1.07
N PRO A 387 -41.79 -53.52 -0.48
CA PRO A 387 -40.35 -53.32 -0.35
C PRO A 387 -39.49 -54.53 -0.83
N THR A 388 -38.18 -54.32 -0.92
CA THR A 388 -37.15 -55.31 -0.55
C THR A 388 -35.89 -54.57 -0.10
N GLU A 389 -35.21 -55.07 0.92
CA GLU A 389 -33.86 -54.63 1.30
C GLU A 389 -32.83 -55.32 0.40
N ASP A 390 -31.78 -54.60 0.01
CA ASP A 390 -30.51 -55.23 -0.37
C ASP A 390 -29.36 -54.24 -0.11
N VAL A 391 -28.27 -54.73 0.50
CA VAL A 391 -27.18 -53.89 1.01
C VAL A 391 -25.95 -54.02 0.13
N HIS A 392 -25.70 -53.05 -0.75
CA HIS A 392 -24.38 -52.84 -1.36
C HIS A 392 -24.00 -51.36 -1.40
N VAL A 393 -22.71 -51.11 -1.17
CA VAL A 393 -22.09 -49.78 -1.14
C VAL A 393 -21.45 -49.51 -2.50
N ASP A 394 -21.77 -48.37 -3.12
CA ASP A 394 -21.04 -47.91 -4.31
C ASP A 394 -20.92 -46.37 -4.34
N GLN A 395 -19.80 -45.86 -4.87
CA GLN A 395 -19.38 -44.47 -4.73
C GLN A 395 -19.68 -43.61 -5.96
N GLY A 396 -20.86 -42.97 -5.98
CA GLY A 396 -21.23 -42.00 -7.01
C GLY A 396 -20.56 -40.62 -6.84
N PRO A 397 -20.07 -39.96 -7.91
CA PRO A 397 -19.33 -38.71 -7.80
C PRO A 397 -20.22 -37.51 -7.39
N ALA A 398 -19.78 -36.78 -6.36
CA ALA A 398 -20.54 -35.69 -5.76
C ALA A 398 -20.71 -34.46 -6.69
N ARG A 399 -21.86 -34.38 -7.38
CA ARG A 399 -22.25 -33.26 -8.25
C ARG A 399 -22.50 -31.98 -7.43
N ARG A 400 -21.45 -31.19 -7.16
CA ARG A 400 -21.52 -29.89 -6.47
C ARG A 400 -22.60 -28.98 -7.10
N ARG A 401 -23.68 -28.72 -6.35
CA ARG A 401 -24.68 -27.70 -6.72
C ARG A 401 -24.09 -26.30 -6.46
N LEU A 402 -23.50 -25.69 -7.47
CA LEU A 402 -23.14 -24.27 -7.47
C LEU A 402 -24.39 -23.42 -7.18
N SER A 403 -24.27 -22.43 -6.30
CA SER A 403 -25.40 -21.58 -5.92
C SER A 403 -25.87 -20.70 -7.08
N THR A 404 -27.17 -20.38 -7.10
CA THR A 404 -27.79 -19.57 -8.16
C THR A 404 -27.21 -18.15 -8.25
N ALA A 405 -26.58 -17.63 -7.19
CA ALA A 405 -25.83 -16.38 -7.22
C ALA A 405 -24.65 -16.40 -8.20
N SER A 406 -23.89 -17.51 -8.26
CA SER A 406 -22.73 -17.67 -9.14
C SER A 406 -23.10 -17.60 -10.63
N ARG A 407 -24.32 -18.03 -11.00
CA ARG A 407 -24.81 -17.87 -12.39
C ARG A 407 -25.17 -16.43 -12.77
N ARG A 408 -25.43 -15.53 -11.80
CA ARG A 408 -25.76 -14.12 -12.10
C ARG A 408 -24.51 -13.25 -12.31
N SER A 409 -23.40 -13.50 -11.60
CA SER A 409 -22.16 -12.72 -11.82
C SER A 409 -21.58 -12.98 -13.22
N SER A 410 -21.48 -14.25 -13.60
CA SER A 410 -20.96 -14.72 -14.90
C SER A 410 -21.58 -14.03 -16.12
N ILE A 411 -22.89 -13.76 -16.09
CA ILE A 411 -23.63 -13.13 -17.21
C ILE A 411 -23.35 -11.61 -17.31
N TYR A 412 -23.02 -10.94 -16.21
CA TYR A 412 -22.61 -9.53 -16.20
C TYR A 412 -21.12 -9.37 -16.52
N GLU A 413 -20.27 -10.24 -15.97
CA GLU A 413 -18.82 -10.31 -16.24
C GLU A 413 -18.52 -10.39 -17.74
N GLU A 414 -19.31 -11.16 -18.49
CA GLU A 414 -19.03 -11.39 -19.91
C GLU A 414 -19.26 -10.15 -20.79
N LYS A 415 -20.11 -9.20 -20.38
CA LYS A 415 -20.36 -7.97 -21.15
C LYS A 415 -19.34 -6.88 -20.82
N VAL A 416 -19.09 -6.61 -19.54
CA VAL A 416 -18.18 -5.52 -19.13
C VAL A 416 -16.73 -5.85 -19.51
N CYS A 417 -16.27 -7.08 -19.30
CA CYS A 417 -14.88 -7.46 -19.57
C CYS A 417 -14.58 -7.77 -21.06
N ARG A 418 -15.52 -7.57 -22.01
CA ARG A 418 -15.26 -7.71 -23.46
C ARG A 418 -14.67 -6.46 -24.11
N VAL A 419 -14.80 -5.29 -23.49
CA VAL A 419 -14.31 -4.00 -24.03
C VAL A 419 -12.79 -3.83 -23.88
N PHE A 420 -12.18 -4.47 -22.88
CA PHE A 420 -10.76 -4.27 -22.54
C PHE A 420 -9.79 -5.22 -23.27
N PRO A 421 -8.56 -4.76 -23.58
CA PRO A 421 -7.51 -5.59 -24.17
C PRO A 421 -7.22 -6.88 -23.40
N ARG A 422 -6.81 -7.94 -24.12
CA ARG A 422 -6.56 -9.27 -23.52
C ARG A 422 -5.55 -9.26 -22.37
N TRP A 423 -4.56 -8.36 -22.40
CA TRP A 423 -3.54 -8.21 -21.37
C TRP A 423 -4.09 -7.60 -20.07
N VAL A 424 -5.02 -6.64 -20.15
CA VAL A 424 -5.75 -6.09 -18.98
C VAL A 424 -6.79 -7.09 -18.46
N ARG A 425 -7.46 -7.82 -19.37
CA ARG A 425 -8.60 -8.69 -19.02
C ARG A 425 -8.26 -9.85 -18.08
N ARG A 426 -7.01 -10.34 -18.06
CA ARG A 426 -6.57 -11.41 -17.13
C ARG A 426 -6.39 -10.89 -15.69
N PRO A 427 -5.52 -9.91 -15.39
CA PRO A 427 -5.37 -9.37 -14.04
C PRO A 427 -6.65 -8.72 -13.52
N LEU A 428 -7.44 -8.05 -14.38
CA LEU A 428 -8.71 -7.43 -13.94
C LEU A 428 -9.72 -8.47 -13.43
N ARG A 429 -9.78 -9.67 -14.04
CA ARG A 429 -10.57 -10.79 -13.52
C ARG A 429 -10.03 -11.29 -12.19
N ALA A 430 -8.73 -11.61 -12.12
CA ALA A 430 -8.12 -12.11 -10.88
C ALA A 430 -8.20 -11.11 -9.71
N TRP A 431 -8.26 -9.81 -10.00
CA TRP A 431 -8.58 -8.77 -9.02
C TRP A 431 -10.06 -8.81 -8.62
N TRP A 432 -10.98 -8.84 -9.59
CA TRP A 432 -12.43 -8.93 -9.35
C TRP A 432 -12.81 -10.18 -8.53
N ASP A 433 -12.20 -11.32 -8.81
CA ASP A 433 -12.36 -12.57 -8.06
C ASP A 433 -11.99 -12.36 -6.57
N ARG A 434 -10.90 -11.64 -6.29
CA ARG A 434 -10.51 -11.28 -4.90
C ARG A 434 -11.47 -10.28 -4.26
N VAL A 435 -12.02 -9.32 -5.02
CA VAL A 435 -13.07 -8.40 -4.53
C VAL A 435 -14.33 -9.19 -4.14
N LEU A 436 -14.73 -10.17 -4.97
CA LEU A 436 -15.84 -11.07 -4.66
C LEU A 436 -15.57 -11.96 -3.43
N MET A 437 -14.32 -12.41 -3.23
CA MET A 437 -13.93 -13.13 -1.99
C MET A 437 -14.01 -12.24 -0.75
N VAL A 438 -13.58 -10.97 -0.85
CA VAL A 438 -13.70 -9.96 0.24
C VAL A 438 -15.16 -9.62 0.57
N LEU A 439 -16.08 -9.80 -0.38
CA LEU A 439 -17.52 -9.63 -0.24
C LEU A 439 -18.29 -10.95 0.00
N ALA A 440 -17.60 -12.08 0.19
CA ALA A 440 -18.23 -13.35 0.55
C ALA A 440 -18.97 -13.24 1.90
N PRO A 441 -20.07 -13.97 2.14
CA PRO A 441 -20.93 -13.77 3.32
C PRO A 441 -20.21 -13.97 4.66
N GLU A 442 -19.13 -14.76 4.68
CA GLU A 442 -18.22 -14.94 5.82
C GLU A 442 -17.52 -13.63 6.23
N TRP A 443 -17.07 -12.85 5.25
CA TRP A 443 -16.26 -11.64 5.44
C TRP A 443 -17.08 -10.35 5.34
N LEU A 444 -18.23 -10.39 4.66
CA LEU A 444 -19.03 -9.22 4.28
C LEU A 444 -19.30 -8.25 5.44
N ARG A 445 -19.69 -8.74 6.62
CA ARG A 445 -19.91 -7.89 7.81
C ARG A 445 -18.63 -7.17 8.23
N THR A 446 -17.52 -7.90 8.29
CA THR A 446 -16.22 -7.40 8.72
C THR A 446 -15.67 -6.39 7.71
N THR A 447 -15.69 -6.75 6.42
CA THR A 447 -15.36 -5.90 5.28
C THR A 447 -16.13 -4.58 5.33
N VAL A 448 -17.47 -4.62 5.39
CA VAL A 448 -18.31 -3.42 5.36
C VAL A 448 -18.09 -2.53 6.59
N LEU A 449 -17.95 -3.10 7.79
CA LEU A 449 -17.69 -2.31 9.00
C LEU A 449 -16.30 -1.64 8.97
N VAL A 450 -15.26 -2.34 8.52
CA VAL A 450 -13.91 -1.77 8.35
C VAL A 450 -13.92 -0.67 7.28
N TRP A 451 -14.51 -0.93 6.11
CA TRP A 451 -14.62 0.05 5.02
C TRP A 451 -15.41 1.30 5.45
N SER A 452 -16.49 1.12 6.21
CA SER A 452 -17.27 2.23 6.79
C SER A 452 -16.46 3.02 7.81
N ALA A 453 -15.66 2.36 8.65
CA ALA A 453 -14.78 3.02 9.62
C ALA A 453 -13.70 3.85 8.91
N TRP A 454 -12.97 3.30 7.94
CA TRP A 454 -11.94 4.01 7.17
C TRP A 454 -12.50 5.23 6.41
N PHE A 455 -13.67 5.09 5.78
CA PHE A 455 -14.35 6.21 5.13
C PHE A 455 -14.75 7.30 6.15
N SER A 456 -15.40 6.90 7.25
CA SER A 456 -15.95 7.81 8.25
C SER A 456 -14.87 8.55 9.05
N MET A 457 -13.81 7.84 9.49
CA MET A 457 -12.67 8.43 10.18
C MET A 457 -11.95 9.45 9.29
N SER A 458 -11.76 9.13 8.00
CA SER A 458 -11.17 10.08 7.06
C SER A 458 -12.06 11.31 6.85
N LEU A 459 -13.36 11.10 6.59
CA LEU A 459 -14.34 12.18 6.40
C LEU A 459 -14.42 13.09 7.63
N ALA A 460 -14.47 12.54 8.85
CA ALA A 460 -14.51 13.33 10.09
C ALA A 460 -13.21 14.09 10.36
N TYR A 461 -12.06 13.42 10.24
CA TYR A 461 -10.75 14.00 10.53
C TYR A 461 -10.39 15.10 9.52
N THR A 462 -10.57 14.86 8.23
CA THR A 462 -10.20 15.83 7.19
C THR A 462 -11.14 17.03 7.16
N MET A 463 -12.45 16.86 7.42
CA MET A 463 -13.40 17.97 7.55
C MET A 463 -13.02 18.93 8.70
N PHE A 464 -12.44 18.41 9.79
CA PHE A 464 -11.89 19.24 10.86
C PHE A 464 -10.54 19.84 10.47
N ASN A 465 -9.55 19.00 10.11
CA ASN A 465 -8.15 19.43 9.97
C ASN A 465 -7.93 20.43 8.83
N VAL A 466 -8.61 20.27 7.70
CA VAL A 466 -8.49 21.18 6.54
C VAL A 466 -8.96 22.60 6.88
N TYR A 467 -9.97 22.73 7.75
CA TYR A 467 -10.51 24.02 8.16
C TYR A 467 -9.99 24.54 9.49
N LEU A 468 -9.18 23.77 10.23
CA LEU A 468 -8.66 24.16 11.55
C LEU A 468 -7.98 25.55 11.54
N PRO A 469 -7.06 25.90 10.60
CA PRO A 469 -6.45 27.23 10.59
C PRO A 469 -7.48 28.35 10.41
N LYS A 470 -8.47 28.16 9.52
CA LYS A 470 -9.59 29.10 9.34
C LYS A 470 -10.47 29.22 10.59
N LEU A 471 -10.72 28.10 11.28
CA LEU A 471 -11.54 28.05 12.50
C LEU A 471 -10.84 28.66 13.72
N LEU A 472 -9.51 28.77 13.69
CA LEU A 472 -8.71 29.53 14.65
C LEU A 472 -8.69 31.02 14.29
N GLU A 473 -8.30 31.38 13.06
CA GLU A 473 -8.24 32.79 12.59
C GLU A 473 -9.59 33.53 12.76
N THR A 474 -10.72 32.83 12.64
CA THR A 474 -12.07 33.42 12.79
C THR A 474 -12.62 33.39 14.23
N ARG A 475 -11.77 33.12 15.24
CA ARG A 475 -12.15 32.91 16.64
C ARG A 475 -11.90 34.11 17.57
N SER A 476 -12.17 35.34 17.12
CA SER A 476 -12.19 36.51 18.01
C SER A 476 -13.39 36.50 18.97
N ASP A 477 -13.24 35.83 20.13
CA ASP A 477 -13.95 36.23 21.35
C ASP A 477 -13.28 37.50 21.94
N ALA A 478 -14.05 38.32 22.66
CA ALA A 478 -13.61 39.56 23.33
C ALA A 478 -13.13 40.75 22.47
N GLY A 479 -13.36 40.77 21.15
CA GLY A 479 -13.29 41.98 20.32
C GLY A 479 -11.89 42.50 19.96
N VAL A 480 -10.83 41.84 20.43
CA VAL A 480 -9.47 41.98 19.88
C VAL A 480 -9.36 41.04 18.65
N PRO A 481 -8.89 41.52 17.49
CA PRO A 481 -8.54 40.64 16.37
C PRO A 481 -7.40 39.72 16.78
N GLN A 482 -7.57 38.39 16.73
CA GLN A 482 -6.43 37.49 16.91
C GLN A 482 -5.41 37.73 15.78
N THR A 483 -4.13 37.77 16.12
CA THR A 483 -3.11 37.92 15.09
C THR A 483 -2.95 36.64 14.26
N LEU A 484 -2.51 36.80 13.01
CA LEU A 484 -2.13 35.67 12.15
C LEU A 484 -0.99 34.85 12.79
N GLU A 485 -0.09 35.51 13.52
CA GLU A 485 1.00 34.84 14.23
C GLU A 485 0.48 33.96 15.38
N GLU A 486 -0.44 34.44 16.22
CA GLU A 486 -1.09 33.61 17.26
C GLU A 486 -1.83 32.41 16.66
N SER A 487 -2.55 32.63 15.55
CA SER A 487 -3.29 31.55 14.87
C SER A 487 -2.35 30.47 14.32
N LEU A 488 -1.17 30.86 13.83
CA LEU A 488 -0.13 29.94 13.37
C LEU A 488 0.62 29.27 14.53
N TRP A 489 0.78 29.94 15.69
CA TRP A 489 1.24 29.29 16.92
C TRP A 489 0.26 28.21 17.41
N ASP A 490 -1.05 28.44 17.30
CA ASP A 490 -2.06 27.44 17.67
C ASP A 490 -2.05 26.23 16.72
N VAL A 491 -1.80 26.44 15.43
CA VAL A 491 -1.56 25.35 14.45
C VAL A 491 -0.24 24.63 14.73
N MET A 492 0.84 25.35 15.06
CA MET A 492 2.12 24.76 15.48
C MET A 492 1.92 23.82 16.67
N ILE A 493 1.28 24.31 17.74
CA ILE A 493 0.95 23.55 18.95
C ILE A 493 0.12 22.30 18.61
N PHE A 494 -0.89 22.42 17.73
CA PHE A 494 -1.65 21.29 17.22
C PHE A 494 -0.75 20.25 16.52
N THR A 495 0.13 20.66 15.59
CA THR A 495 1.00 19.70 14.86
C THR A 495 2.01 19.00 15.77
N ILE A 496 2.61 19.72 16.73
CA ILE A 496 3.53 19.14 17.73
C ILE A 496 2.80 18.10 18.60
N GLY A 497 1.53 18.34 18.95
CA GLY A 497 0.69 17.38 19.68
C GLY A 497 0.46 16.05 18.97
N GLY A 498 0.63 16.00 17.64
CA GLY A 498 0.49 14.76 16.85
C GLY A 498 1.67 13.80 17.02
N CYS A 499 2.89 14.31 17.17
CA CYS A 499 4.11 13.48 17.23
C CYS A 499 4.10 12.46 18.39
N PRO A 500 3.71 12.80 19.64
CA PRO A 500 3.50 11.82 20.70
C PRO A 500 2.35 10.84 20.40
N GLY A 501 1.34 11.27 19.65
CA GLY A 501 0.19 10.45 19.25
C GLY A 501 0.57 9.26 18.37
N ALA A 502 1.59 9.40 17.50
CA ALA A 502 2.11 8.28 16.72
C ALA A 502 2.75 7.19 17.61
N LEU A 503 3.58 7.60 18.56
CA LEU A 503 4.22 6.71 19.54
C LEU A 503 3.19 6.07 20.48
N LEU A 504 2.22 6.85 20.97
CA LEU A 504 1.11 6.34 21.78
C LEU A 504 0.24 5.35 20.99
N GLY A 505 0.02 5.59 19.69
CA GLY A 505 -0.69 4.67 18.81
C GLY A 505 0.02 3.32 18.68
N ALA A 506 1.34 3.30 18.51
CA ALA A 506 2.15 2.08 18.52
C ALA A 506 2.06 1.35 19.89
N TYR A 507 2.19 2.07 20.99
CA TYR A 507 2.04 1.49 22.34
C TYR A 507 0.62 0.93 22.60
N LEU A 508 -0.42 1.62 22.14
CA LEU A 508 -1.82 1.19 22.28
C LEU A 508 -2.15 -0.09 21.49
N ILE A 509 -1.37 -0.43 20.47
CA ILE A 509 -1.48 -1.69 19.71
C ILE A 509 -1.02 -2.89 20.56
N GLU A 510 0.03 -2.70 21.36
CA GLU A 510 0.63 -3.73 22.23
C GLU A 510 -0.01 -3.77 23.62
N SER A 511 -0.65 -2.68 24.05
CA SER A 511 -1.27 -2.55 25.38
C SER A 511 -2.38 -3.58 25.66
N SER A 512 -2.53 -3.92 26.94
CA SER A 512 -3.52 -4.89 27.45
C SER A 512 -4.99 -4.48 27.24
N LEU A 513 -5.26 -3.26 26.76
CA LEU A 513 -6.60 -2.79 26.39
C LEU A 513 -7.18 -3.55 25.20
N GLY A 514 -6.35 -4.08 24.31
CA GLY A 514 -6.78 -4.79 23.10
C GLY A 514 -7.18 -3.84 21.96
N ARG A 515 -6.84 -4.24 20.73
CA ARG A 515 -6.81 -3.34 19.56
C ARG A 515 -8.16 -2.70 19.22
N ARG A 516 -9.28 -3.41 19.41
CA ARG A 516 -10.63 -2.87 19.18
C ARG A 516 -10.99 -1.75 20.16
N TRP A 517 -10.62 -1.89 21.44
CA TRP A 517 -10.86 -0.87 22.46
C TRP A 517 -9.89 0.30 22.32
N SER A 518 -8.62 0.05 21.98
CA SER A 518 -7.66 1.10 21.63
C SER A 518 -8.15 1.96 20.46
N LEU A 519 -8.69 1.34 19.40
CA LEU A 519 -9.23 2.06 18.24
C LEU A 519 -10.55 2.78 18.57
N ALA A 520 -11.52 2.12 19.20
CA ALA A 520 -12.79 2.74 19.56
C ALA A 520 -12.58 3.90 20.56
N GLY A 521 -11.75 3.68 21.59
CA GLY A 521 -11.44 4.66 22.63
C GLY A 521 -10.74 5.90 22.08
N SER A 522 -9.73 5.74 21.23
CA SER A 522 -9.08 6.89 20.55
C SER A 522 -10.07 7.65 19.66
N THR A 523 -10.91 6.96 18.89
CA THR A 523 -11.95 7.59 18.05
C THR A 523 -12.95 8.42 18.85
N PHE A 524 -13.49 7.87 19.95
CA PHE A 524 -14.41 8.60 20.83
C PHE A 524 -13.71 9.74 21.57
N LEU A 525 -12.44 9.59 21.94
CA LEU A 525 -11.64 10.63 22.57
C LEU A 525 -11.38 11.81 21.62
N THR A 526 -11.11 11.55 20.34
CA THR A 526 -11.05 12.60 19.30
C THR A 526 -12.40 13.32 19.19
N GLY A 527 -13.51 12.58 19.16
CA GLY A 527 -14.86 13.16 19.18
C GLY A 527 -15.12 14.04 20.41
N PHE A 528 -14.71 13.61 21.60
CA PHE A 528 -14.80 14.39 22.84
C PHE A 528 -13.99 15.69 22.77
N PHE A 529 -12.73 15.64 22.34
CA PHE A 529 -11.91 16.86 22.21
C PHE A 529 -12.45 17.80 21.11
N CYS A 530 -13.07 17.27 20.04
CA CYS A 530 -13.79 18.10 19.06
C CYS A 530 -15.03 18.81 19.65
N ILE A 531 -15.79 18.17 20.55
CA ILE A 531 -16.89 18.85 21.29
C ILE A 531 -16.31 19.96 22.18
N MET A 532 -15.27 19.64 22.95
CA MET A 532 -14.56 20.56 23.82
C MET A 532 -14.06 21.79 23.04
N PHE A 533 -13.44 21.59 21.87
CA PHE A 533 -12.98 22.66 20.99
C PHE A 533 -14.09 23.62 20.54
N VAL A 534 -15.36 23.21 20.48
CA VAL A 534 -16.47 24.11 20.10
C VAL A 534 -17.11 24.79 21.31
N VAL A 535 -17.29 24.06 22.42
CA VAL A 535 -17.99 24.56 23.62
C VAL A 535 -17.13 25.56 24.41
N VAL A 536 -15.81 25.38 24.41
CA VAL A 536 -14.86 26.17 25.20
C VAL A 536 -14.58 27.54 24.57
N LYS A 537 -14.43 28.57 25.42
CA LYS A 537 -13.99 29.92 25.02
C LYS A 537 -12.59 30.29 25.51
N GLU A 538 -12.18 29.78 26.67
CA GLU A 538 -10.87 30.03 27.28
C GLU A 538 -9.71 29.59 26.37
N THR A 539 -8.83 30.50 25.96
CA THR A 539 -7.75 30.24 24.98
C THR A 539 -6.84 29.07 25.38
N TRP A 540 -6.53 28.94 26.67
CA TRP A 540 -5.71 27.81 27.17
C TRP A 540 -6.42 26.47 27.00
N LEU A 541 -7.74 26.45 27.15
CA LEU A 541 -8.58 25.26 27.10
C LEU A 541 -8.96 24.92 25.64
N VAL A 542 -9.01 25.92 24.75
CA VAL A 542 -9.00 25.69 23.28
C VAL A 542 -7.68 25.03 22.87
N ARG A 543 -6.52 25.56 23.29
CA ARG A 543 -5.20 24.99 22.97
C ARG A 543 -5.01 23.57 23.49
N THR A 544 -5.44 23.24 24.70
CA THR A 544 -5.38 21.85 25.19
C THR A 544 -6.36 20.94 24.44
N SER A 545 -7.52 21.44 24.00
CA SER A 545 -8.42 20.66 23.14
C SER A 545 -7.83 20.35 21.76
N THR A 546 -7.14 21.30 21.09
CA THR A 546 -6.52 21.02 19.78
C THR A 546 -5.37 20.02 19.89
N VAL A 547 -4.52 20.13 20.93
CA VAL A 547 -3.50 19.10 21.24
C VAL A 547 -4.16 17.73 21.48
N GLY A 548 -5.27 17.68 22.24
CA GLY A 548 -6.04 16.47 22.47
C GLY A 548 -6.60 15.83 21.19
N ILE A 549 -7.14 16.63 20.26
CA ILE A 549 -7.58 16.17 18.93
C ILE A 549 -6.40 15.58 18.16
N SER A 550 -5.28 16.31 18.07
CA SER A 550 -4.11 15.88 17.29
C SER A 550 -3.51 14.57 17.78
N LEU A 551 -3.29 14.47 19.11
CA LEU A 551 -2.74 13.29 19.77
C LEU A 551 -3.65 12.07 19.61
N SER A 552 -4.96 12.23 19.88
CA SER A 552 -5.93 11.14 19.78
C SER A 552 -6.19 10.70 18.34
N ALA A 553 -6.26 11.63 17.38
CA ALA A 553 -6.46 11.31 15.97
C ALA A 553 -5.24 10.62 15.35
N THR A 554 -4.03 11.03 15.71
CA THR A 554 -2.80 10.37 15.24
C THR A 554 -2.69 8.95 15.81
N ALA A 555 -3.04 8.76 17.09
CA ALA A 555 -3.13 7.43 17.69
C ALA A 555 -4.22 6.55 17.03
N MET A 556 -5.42 7.11 16.78
CA MET A 556 -6.52 6.45 16.05
C MET A 556 -6.06 5.94 14.68
N TRP A 557 -5.38 6.78 13.89
CA TRP A 557 -4.82 6.38 12.60
C TRP A 557 -3.78 5.27 12.74
N ALA A 558 -2.80 5.40 13.65
CA ALA A 558 -1.77 4.39 13.85
C ALA A 558 -2.36 3.01 14.21
N VAL A 559 -3.32 2.97 15.15
CA VAL A 559 -4.04 1.73 15.52
C VAL A 559 -4.85 1.19 14.32
N LEU A 560 -5.51 2.04 13.54
CA LEU A 560 -6.28 1.63 12.36
C LEU A 560 -5.39 0.98 11.29
N TYR A 561 -4.25 1.59 10.96
CA TYR A 561 -3.28 1.06 9.98
C TYR A 561 -2.70 -0.28 10.44
N GLY A 562 -2.34 -0.42 11.73
CA GLY A 562 -1.79 -1.67 12.28
C GLY A 562 -2.81 -2.79 12.44
N TRP A 563 -4.06 -2.48 12.81
CA TRP A 563 -5.11 -3.48 13.04
C TRP A 563 -5.74 -4.01 11.75
N THR A 564 -6.00 -3.15 10.77
CA THR A 564 -6.70 -3.51 9.52
C THR A 564 -6.13 -4.76 8.81
N PRO A 565 -4.81 -4.93 8.58
CA PRO A 565 -4.28 -6.13 7.94
C PRO A 565 -4.49 -7.41 8.77
N GLU A 566 -4.49 -7.33 10.10
CA GLU A 566 -4.58 -8.51 10.96
C GLU A 566 -5.98 -9.13 11.01
N ILE A 567 -7.03 -8.30 10.88
CA ILE A 567 -8.42 -8.76 10.79
C ILE A 567 -8.61 -9.74 9.61
N PHE A 568 -7.94 -9.47 8.48
CA PHE A 568 -8.17 -10.20 7.23
C PHE A 568 -7.16 -11.34 7.03
N ALA A 569 -7.68 -12.51 6.65
CA ALA A 569 -6.88 -13.66 6.24
C ALA A 569 -5.97 -13.32 5.05
N THR A 570 -4.77 -13.89 5.03
CA THR A 570 -3.68 -13.56 4.08
C THR A 570 -4.11 -13.52 2.62
N LYS A 571 -4.97 -14.44 2.18
CA LYS A 571 -5.49 -14.54 0.80
C LYS A 571 -6.30 -13.31 0.34
N ILE A 572 -6.98 -12.62 1.26
CA ILE A 572 -7.87 -11.49 0.96
C ILE A 572 -7.36 -10.14 1.49
N ARG A 573 -6.43 -10.17 2.46
CA ARG A 573 -5.82 -9.02 3.16
C ARG A 573 -5.46 -7.86 2.24
N GLY A 574 -4.65 -8.09 1.21
CA GLY A 574 -4.19 -7.03 0.31
C GLY A 574 -5.33 -6.28 -0.39
N THR A 575 -6.35 -7.01 -0.86
CA THR A 575 -7.52 -6.42 -1.53
C THR A 575 -8.42 -5.68 -0.54
N ALA A 576 -8.63 -6.23 0.65
CA ALA A 576 -9.43 -5.59 1.69
C ALA A 576 -8.80 -4.28 2.20
N CYS A 577 -7.49 -4.29 2.50
CA CYS A 577 -6.72 -3.12 2.92
C CYS A 577 -6.62 -2.06 1.81
N GLY A 578 -6.38 -2.48 0.56
CA GLY A 578 -6.28 -1.57 -0.57
C GLY A 578 -7.57 -0.78 -0.82
N ILE A 579 -8.73 -1.44 -0.75
CA ILE A 579 -10.03 -0.78 -0.90
C ILE A 579 -10.35 0.10 0.32
N ALA A 580 -10.00 -0.33 1.54
CA ALA A 580 -10.16 0.49 2.74
C ALA A 580 -9.35 1.81 2.64
N SER A 581 -8.10 1.74 2.19
CA SER A 581 -7.25 2.91 1.94
C SER A 581 -7.85 3.82 0.84
N ALA A 582 -8.31 3.24 -0.28
CA ALA A 582 -8.96 4.00 -1.36
C ALA A 582 -10.24 4.73 -0.89
N LEU A 583 -11.09 4.07 -0.10
CA LEU A 583 -12.27 4.68 0.52
C LEU A 583 -11.91 5.83 1.46
N SER A 584 -10.77 5.74 2.17
CA SER A 584 -10.27 6.83 2.99
C SER A 584 -9.89 8.07 2.17
N ARG A 585 -9.34 7.90 0.96
CA ARG A 585 -9.03 9.01 0.04
C ARG A 585 -10.31 9.60 -0.57
N ILE A 586 -11.33 8.80 -0.84
CA ILE A 586 -12.67 9.28 -1.24
C ILE A 586 -13.31 10.10 -0.10
N GLY A 587 -13.21 9.63 1.15
CA GLY A 587 -13.64 10.39 2.33
C GLY A 587 -12.95 11.76 2.42
N GLY A 588 -11.61 11.77 2.31
CA GLY A 588 -10.81 13.00 2.30
C GLY A 588 -11.05 13.92 1.09
N MET A 589 -11.53 13.39 -0.04
CA MET A 589 -11.94 14.19 -1.19
C MET A 589 -13.31 14.86 -0.96
N ILE A 590 -14.25 14.17 -0.32
CA ILE A 590 -15.61 14.69 -0.05
C ILE A 590 -15.62 15.69 1.11
N ALA A 591 -14.83 15.46 2.16
CA ALA A 591 -14.86 16.22 3.40
C ALA A 591 -14.62 17.74 3.24
N PRO A 592 -13.64 18.21 2.44
CA PRO A 592 -13.44 19.63 2.23
C PRO A 592 -14.62 20.31 1.53
N MET A 593 -15.21 19.67 0.51
CA MET A 593 -16.40 20.20 -0.18
C MET A 593 -17.59 20.29 0.77
N LEU A 594 -17.85 19.21 1.52
CA LEU A 594 -18.96 19.16 2.48
C LEU A 594 -18.75 20.17 3.62
N GLY A 595 -17.55 20.24 4.19
CA GLY A 595 -17.21 21.23 5.22
C GLY A 595 -17.35 22.68 4.73
N GLY A 596 -16.97 22.96 3.49
CA GLY A 596 -17.14 24.26 2.86
C GLY A 596 -18.61 24.67 2.68
N MET A 597 -19.45 23.73 2.26
CA MET A 597 -20.91 23.94 2.21
C MET A 597 -21.51 24.18 3.61
N LEU A 598 -21.05 23.45 4.63
CA LEU A 598 -21.54 23.58 6.01
C LEU A 598 -21.07 24.87 6.70
N LEU A 599 -19.88 25.37 6.38
CA LEU A 599 -19.37 26.67 6.85
C LEU A 599 -20.30 27.83 6.47
N MET A 600 -20.95 27.77 5.30
CA MET A 600 -21.90 28.80 4.84
C MET A 600 -23.15 28.91 5.72
N MET A 601 -23.45 27.91 6.54
CA MET A 601 -24.52 27.96 7.54
C MET A 601 -24.02 28.50 8.88
N ASN A 602 -22.95 27.91 9.42
CA ASN A 602 -22.33 28.34 10.68
C ASN A 602 -20.94 27.68 10.85
N ARG A 603 -19.93 28.44 11.28
CA ARG A 603 -18.57 27.96 11.55
C ARG A 603 -18.46 26.71 12.44
N SER A 604 -19.41 26.48 13.35
CA SER A 604 -19.40 25.32 14.25
C SER A 604 -19.99 24.04 13.65
N ILE A 605 -20.81 24.12 12.59
CA ILE A 605 -21.52 22.96 12.02
C ILE A 605 -20.58 21.89 11.42
N PRO A 606 -19.49 22.23 10.70
CA PRO A 606 -18.53 21.22 10.25
C PRO A 606 -17.95 20.40 11.42
N VAL A 607 -17.60 21.04 12.53
CA VAL A 607 -17.01 20.36 13.69
C VAL A 607 -18.04 19.45 14.39
N TYR A 608 -19.28 19.91 14.57
CA TYR A 608 -20.36 19.03 15.07
C TYR A 608 -20.64 17.86 14.12
N THR A 609 -20.52 18.07 12.81
CA THR A 609 -20.68 17.01 11.80
C THR A 609 -19.55 15.98 11.93
N SER A 610 -18.29 16.41 12.06
CA SER A 610 -17.16 15.53 12.38
C SER A 610 -17.38 14.74 13.68
N VAL A 611 -17.91 15.37 14.74
CA VAL A 611 -18.22 14.68 16.01
C VAL A 611 -19.23 13.54 15.81
N VAL A 612 -20.32 13.78 15.08
CA VAL A 612 -21.33 12.75 14.78
C VAL A 612 -20.74 11.62 13.95
N ILE A 613 -19.92 11.94 12.93
CA ILE A 613 -19.26 10.93 12.10
C ILE A 613 -18.22 10.13 12.90
N PHE A 614 -17.45 10.75 13.80
CA PHE A 614 -16.55 10.05 14.72
C PHE A 614 -17.31 9.11 15.68
N ALA A 615 -18.46 9.54 16.21
CA ALA A 615 -19.28 8.68 17.06
C ALA A 615 -19.79 7.46 16.28
N ILE A 616 -20.29 7.65 15.05
CA ILE A 616 -20.69 6.56 14.14
C ILE A 616 -19.51 5.62 13.85
N ALA A 617 -18.32 6.16 13.55
CA ALA A 617 -17.11 5.36 13.33
C ALA A 617 -16.71 4.53 14.57
N GLY A 618 -16.76 5.13 15.76
CA GLY A 618 -16.52 4.43 17.03
C GLY A 618 -17.51 3.30 17.27
N PHE A 619 -18.80 3.51 16.99
CA PHE A 619 -19.80 2.44 17.06
C PHE A 619 -19.58 1.35 15.99
N CYS A 620 -19.17 1.68 14.76
CA CYS A 620 -18.78 0.70 13.75
C CYS A 620 -17.60 -0.17 14.21
N VAL A 621 -16.61 0.41 14.91
CA VAL A 621 -15.49 -0.35 15.51
C VAL A 621 -15.97 -1.23 16.67
N LEU A 622 -16.86 -0.75 17.53
CA LEU A 622 -17.44 -1.58 18.61
C LEU A 622 -18.29 -2.75 18.06
N LEU A 623 -18.89 -2.60 16.88
CA LEU A 623 -19.69 -3.64 16.20
C LEU A 623 -18.84 -4.70 15.47
N LEU A 624 -17.54 -4.47 15.27
CA LEU A 624 -16.60 -5.50 14.81
C LEU A 624 -16.38 -6.53 15.93
N LYS A 625 -16.42 -7.82 15.60
CA LYS A 625 -16.05 -8.89 16.53
C LYS A 625 -14.55 -9.13 16.42
N GLU A 626 -13.86 -9.18 17.55
CA GLU A 626 -12.54 -9.81 17.65
C GLU A 626 -12.74 -11.33 17.55
N GLY A 627 -12.54 -11.88 16.35
CA GLY A 627 -12.91 -13.26 16.01
C GLY A 627 -11.74 -14.06 15.46
N GLU A 628 -11.25 -14.99 16.28
CA GLU A 628 -10.79 -16.35 15.89
C GLU A 628 -9.67 -16.52 14.83
N GLY A 629 -9.08 -15.44 14.30
CA GLY A 629 -7.97 -15.49 13.33
C GLY A 629 -6.72 -16.26 13.80
N ALA A 630 -6.58 -16.50 15.10
CA ALA A 630 -5.52 -17.31 15.72
C ALA A 630 -6.03 -18.65 16.31
N SER A 631 -7.32 -18.99 16.16
CA SER A 631 -7.92 -20.21 16.74
C SER A 631 -7.98 -21.38 15.75
N GLY A 632 -8.03 -21.10 14.44
CA GLY A 632 -8.07 -22.12 13.37
C GLY A 632 -6.87 -23.07 13.31
N SER A 633 -5.80 -22.80 14.06
CA SER A 633 -4.61 -23.66 14.21
C SER A 633 -4.42 -24.22 15.63
N ARG A 634 -5.37 -24.01 16.56
CA ARG A 634 -5.23 -24.41 17.98
C ARG A 634 -6.32 -25.36 18.48
N VAL A 635 -6.54 -26.43 17.71
CA VAL A 635 -7.29 -27.63 18.07
C VAL A 635 -6.32 -28.81 17.86
N ARG A 636 -5.90 -29.62 18.84
CA ARG A 636 -6.46 -29.87 20.18
C ARG A 636 -5.39 -30.39 21.18
N GLY A 637 -4.52 -29.52 21.70
CA GLY A 637 -3.51 -29.90 22.71
C GLY A 637 -4.03 -29.80 24.15
N LYS A 638 -4.07 -30.92 24.89
CA LYS A 638 -4.35 -30.92 26.35
C LYS A 638 -3.08 -30.62 27.15
N SER A 639 -3.08 -29.55 27.93
CA SER A 639 -2.83 -29.55 29.39
C SER A 639 -2.73 -28.11 29.89
N GLY A 640 -3.15 -27.85 31.14
CA GLY A 640 -3.05 -26.54 31.75
C GLY A 640 -1.79 -26.38 32.60
N ARG A 641 -1.25 -25.16 32.66
CA ARG A 641 -0.45 -24.70 33.80
C ARG A 641 -0.73 -23.23 34.06
N THR A 642 -0.98 -22.91 35.33
CA THR A 642 -1.26 -21.56 35.82
C THR A 642 0.02 -20.71 35.76
N LEU A 643 -0.08 -19.48 35.25
CA LEU A 643 0.98 -18.48 35.44
C LEU A 643 0.97 -18.02 36.89
N VAL A 644 2.15 -17.97 37.50
CA VAL A 644 2.38 -17.42 38.84
C VAL A 644 3.59 -16.49 38.74
N HIS A 645 3.33 -15.19 38.92
CA HIS A 645 4.27 -14.06 39.00
C HIS A 645 5.32 -13.93 37.89
#